data_AF-B7PIH8-F1
#
_entry.id   AF-B7PIH8-F1
#
_cell.length_a   1.000
_cell.length_b   1.000
_cell.length_c   1.000
_cell.angle_alpha   90.00
_cell.angle_beta   90.00
_cell.angle_gamma   90.00
#
_symmetry.space_group_name_H-M   'P 1'
#
loop_
_entity.id
_entity.type
_entity.pdbx_description
1 polymer ?
#
loop_
_entity_poly.entity_id
_entity_poly.type
_entity_poly.pdbx_seq_one_letter_code
_entity_poly.pdbx_strand_id
1 'polypeptide(L)'
;SRRNSQDNKGWDIFVVTPNTEDDETVNSKWVDITLKIIKVGAYLVTFALVLVSAVISKGTLLFITSHIAKRTVPHGHNPAPPPPLVLALLGLLIALSSLLTKQIKIWAPPGNLNVIGSKNDCIHSSTMSIDYPPTQVFIMETLHTIGLSMLVFVVLPDLDVVKGAMLTNCVCFVPGFFSMLSHYKGENKRALKFILDALSLLAQATGFFIWPWVVSGSRAWAVPVAVFLTSFQWWENYVERRSPLRFIARLGEMKDDLRKSRYFTYIFISCWKILVIFCCMLGFMTLTLDNVLTVFRNFAGGFRTHKIDVIQIRKQTLGDLPDLPTASPLDDDVSIVASEWTPIFVAAIQVLSSLLCYVSAKFACKICIQGFSFAFPISLTIPVTISLLIAACGIRTEDVCFFENYMPKYLFWRCPAGEFFQEFITTQHAWIWLAWLLSQTWIAVHIWMPKCERLASTEKLFVNPMYCAALIDQSIAMNRRRDDEGEIKSDELALDTHDDNDISQYYETISIQTESSGNQNGRTASCAKTTDHIIRIYACATMWHETTEEMIQMLKSVIRMDEDQSARRNAQKYLRIVDPDYYEFEVHVFFDDAFELSDDNDEEMVVNRFVKQMVRVIDTAASNVHQCNIRLKPPKKLPTPYGGRLVWQMPGKNKLIAHLKDKSKIRHRKRWSQVMYMYYLLGHKLMELPVDVSRKAVMAENTFILALDGDINFRPHAVQLLVDLMKKNRGLGAACGRIHPVGTGPMVWYQKFEYAIGHWLQKATEHMIGCVLCSPGCFSLFRAKALMDDNVMRRYTTRSDEALHYVQYDQ
;
A
#
# COMPACT_ATOMS: atom_id res chain seq x y z
N SER A 1 -31.36 -57.38 9.57
CA SER A 1 -32.80 -57.48 9.91
C SER A 1 -32.96 -57.50 11.41
N ARG A 2 -33.30 -56.34 12.01
CA ARG A 2 -33.98 -56.11 13.31
C ARG A 2 -33.95 -54.59 13.53
N ARG A 3 -35.04 -53.93 13.14
CA ARG A 3 -35.34 -52.53 13.50
C ARG A 3 -35.76 -52.53 14.96
N ASN A 4 -35.05 -51.81 15.82
CA ASN A 4 -35.57 -51.41 17.12
C ASN A 4 -36.40 -50.14 16.91
N SER A 5 -37.69 -50.28 17.18
CA SER A 5 -38.67 -49.23 17.42
C SER A 5 -38.27 -48.43 18.67
N GLN A 6 -37.90 -47.16 18.48
CA GLN A 6 -37.93 -46.18 19.56
C GLN A 6 -39.29 -45.49 19.54
N ASP A 7 -40.01 -45.59 20.65
CA ASP A 7 -41.28 -44.92 20.90
C ASP A 7 -41.12 -43.39 20.77
N ASN A 8 -41.83 -42.80 19.81
CA ASN A 8 -42.02 -41.35 19.72
C ASN A 8 -42.89 -40.90 20.90
N LYS A 9 -42.30 -40.18 21.85
CA LYS A 9 -43.06 -39.48 22.89
C LYS A 9 -43.79 -38.28 22.27
N GLY A 10 -45.12 -38.27 22.33
CA GLY A 10 -46.00 -37.29 21.67
C GLY A 10 -45.97 -35.84 22.19
N TRP A 11 -44.93 -35.42 22.93
CA TRP A 11 -44.75 -34.03 23.37
C TRP A 11 -43.62 -33.30 22.64
N ASP A 12 -42.80 -34.00 21.85
CA ASP A 12 -41.78 -33.38 21.01
C ASP A 12 -42.31 -33.25 19.57
N ILE A 13 -43.01 -32.14 19.31
CA ILE A 13 -43.57 -31.79 18.00
C ILE A 13 -42.48 -31.17 17.10
N PHE A 14 -41.29 -30.90 17.64
CA PHE A 14 -40.19 -30.29 16.91
C PHE A 14 -39.34 -31.35 16.23
N VAL A 15 -39.85 -31.89 15.12
CA VAL A 15 -39.04 -32.64 14.17
C VAL A 15 -38.07 -31.67 13.51
N VAL A 16 -36.84 -31.58 14.04
CA VAL A 16 -35.71 -30.95 13.33
C VAL A 16 -35.35 -31.89 12.18
N THR A 17 -35.91 -31.61 11.01
CA THR A 17 -35.38 -32.16 9.78
C THR A 17 -34.01 -31.51 9.57
N PRO A 18 -32.91 -32.28 9.40
CA PRO A 18 -31.64 -31.68 9.05
C PRO A 18 -31.85 -31.01 7.69
N ASN A 19 -31.79 -29.67 7.67
CA ASN A 19 -31.71 -28.94 6.42
C ASN A 19 -30.56 -29.55 5.61
N THR A 20 -30.80 -29.80 4.32
CA THR A 20 -29.71 -29.98 3.36
C THR A 20 -28.66 -28.94 3.69
N GLU A 21 -27.46 -29.36 4.10
CA GLU A 21 -26.43 -28.51 4.72
C GLU A 21 -26.09 -27.32 3.81
N ASP A 22 -26.89 -26.25 3.89
CA ASP A 22 -26.52 -24.94 3.37
C ASP A 22 -25.34 -24.53 4.23
N ASP A 23 -24.14 -24.70 3.68
CA ASP A 23 -22.90 -24.28 4.31
C ASP A 23 -23.00 -22.77 4.59
N GLU A 24 -23.42 -22.39 5.80
CA GLU A 24 -23.71 -21.00 6.21
C GLU A 24 -22.48 -20.07 6.10
N THR A 25 -21.30 -20.65 5.82
CA THR A 25 -20.09 -19.91 5.46
C THR A 25 -20.08 -19.39 4.01
N VAL A 26 -21.05 -19.81 3.18
CA VAL A 26 -21.28 -19.30 1.82
C VAL A 26 -22.07 -17.99 1.92
N ASN A 27 -21.45 -16.87 1.51
CA ASN A 27 -22.19 -15.63 1.31
C ASN A 27 -23.34 -15.86 0.34
N SER A 28 -24.52 -15.31 0.65
CA SER A 28 -25.64 -15.33 -0.29
C SER A 28 -25.22 -14.74 -1.64
N LYS A 29 -25.63 -15.37 -2.75
CA LYS A 29 -25.32 -14.91 -4.12
C LYS A 29 -25.66 -13.43 -4.33
N TRP A 30 -26.71 -12.94 -3.68
CA TRP A 30 -27.11 -11.53 -3.70
C TRP A 30 -26.09 -10.62 -3.01
N VAL A 31 -25.51 -11.05 -1.90
CA VAL A 31 -24.45 -10.32 -1.20
C VAL A 31 -23.20 -10.25 -2.08
N ASP A 32 -22.83 -11.35 -2.74
CA ASP A 32 -21.68 -11.36 -3.65
C ASP A 32 -21.88 -10.45 -4.87
N ILE A 33 -23.08 -10.44 -5.47
CA ILE A 33 -23.42 -9.52 -6.56
C ILE A 33 -23.35 -8.07 -6.08
N THR A 34 -23.94 -7.77 -4.92
CA THR A 34 -23.91 -6.43 -4.33
C THR A 34 -22.47 -5.97 -4.06
N LEU A 35 -21.64 -6.85 -3.50
CA LEU A 35 -20.21 -6.59 -3.28
C LEU A 35 -19.47 -6.33 -4.60
N LYS A 36 -19.78 -7.05 -5.68
CA LYS A 36 -19.21 -6.78 -7.01
C LYS A 36 -19.62 -5.42 -7.55
N ILE A 37 -20.89 -5.04 -7.41
CA ILE A 37 -21.40 -3.72 -7.84
C ILE A 37 -20.71 -2.61 -7.05
N ILE A 38 -20.62 -2.75 -5.72
CA ILE A 38 -19.92 -1.79 -4.84
C ILE A 38 -18.45 -1.67 -5.23
N LYS A 39 -17.78 -2.79 -5.54
CA LYS A 39 -16.38 -2.78 -6.03
C LYS A 39 -16.25 -1.99 -7.33
N VAL A 40 -17.09 -2.25 -8.33
CA VAL A 40 -17.07 -1.51 -9.61
C VAL A 40 -17.35 -0.02 -9.37
N GLY A 41 -18.33 0.31 -8.54
CA GLY A 41 -18.63 1.70 -8.14
C GLY A 41 -17.42 2.37 -7.48
N ALA A 42 -16.74 1.69 -6.56
CA ALA A 42 -15.54 2.20 -5.91
C ALA A 42 -14.39 2.45 -6.90
N TYR A 43 -14.22 1.60 -7.92
CA TYR A 43 -13.20 1.80 -8.97
C TYR A 43 -13.48 3.07 -9.78
N LEU A 44 -14.72 3.26 -10.24
CA LEU A 44 -15.11 4.43 -11.05
C LEU A 44 -15.04 5.73 -10.25
N VAL A 45 -15.55 5.73 -9.01
CA VAL A 45 -15.53 6.92 -8.14
C VAL A 45 -14.10 7.33 -7.81
N THR A 46 -13.23 6.38 -7.44
CA THR A 46 -11.83 6.68 -7.15
C THR A 46 -11.08 7.17 -8.39
N PHE A 47 -11.32 6.58 -9.56
CA PHE A 47 -10.76 7.03 -10.83
C PHE A 47 -11.13 8.49 -11.13
N ALA A 48 -12.43 8.81 -11.06
CA ALA A 48 -12.93 10.16 -11.31
C ALA A 48 -12.37 11.17 -10.30
N LEU A 49 -12.33 10.82 -9.01
CA LEU A 49 -11.77 11.68 -7.97
C LEU A 49 -10.30 12.00 -8.22
N VAL A 50 -9.46 11.01 -8.55
CA VAL A 50 -8.04 11.24 -8.84
C VAL A 50 -7.86 12.11 -10.09
N LEU A 51 -8.55 11.81 -11.19
CA LEU A 51 -8.41 12.56 -12.44
C LEU A 51 -8.89 14.01 -12.30
N VAL A 52 -10.11 14.22 -11.79
CA VAL A 52 -10.71 15.57 -11.69
C VAL A 52 -9.91 16.45 -10.73
N SER A 53 -9.51 15.91 -9.58
CA SER A 53 -8.73 16.69 -8.60
C SER A 53 -7.32 17.05 -9.11
N ALA A 54 -6.66 16.15 -9.84
CA ALA A 54 -5.37 16.44 -10.47
C ALA A 54 -5.48 17.50 -11.57
N VAL A 55 -6.50 17.40 -12.43
CA VAL A 55 -6.78 18.35 -13.52
C VAL A 55 -7.10 19.74 -12.97
N ILE A 56 -7.95 19.83 -11.92
CA ILE A 56 -8.27 21.10 -11.26
C ILE A 56 -7.00 21.70 -10.64
N SER A 57 -6.21 20.91 -9.90
CA SER A 57 -4.97 21.38 -9.27
C SER A 57 -3.95 21.90 -10.30
N LYS A 58 -3.81 21.24 -11.45
CA LYS A 58 -2.90 21.71 -12.51
C LYS A 58 -3.46 22.93 -13.24
N GLY A 59 -4.76 22.96 -13.54
CA GLY A 59 -5.43 24.10 -14.17
C GLY A 59 -5.38 25.36 -13.30
N THR A 60 -5.56 25.21 -11.98
CA THR A 60 -5.47 26.29 -11.00
C THR A 60 -4.02 26.78 -10.83
N LEU A 61 -3.01 25.89 -10.82
CA LEU A 61 -1.61 26.36 -10.85
C LEU A 61 -1.32 27.24 -12.08
N LEU A 62 -1.68 26.76 -13.27
CA LEU A 62 -1.44 27.50 -14.52
C LEU A 62 -2.24 28.81 -14.57
N PHE A 63 -3.43 28.82 -13.98
CA PHE A 63 -4.20 30.05 -13.77
C PHE A 63 -3.43 31.04 -12.90
N ILE A 64 -2.90 30.60 -11.75
CA ILE A 64 -2.11 31.43 -10.84
C ILE A 64 -0.88 32.01 -11.55
N THR A 65 -0.09 31.17 -12.24
CA THR A 65 1.14 31.62 -12.91
C THR A 65 0.86 32.57 -14.06
N SER A 66 -0.26 32.39 -14.77
CA SER A 66 -0.69 33.29 -15.85
C SER A 66 -0.91 34.73 -15.39
N HIS A 67 -1.14 34.95 -14.09
CA HIS A 67 -1.40 36.27 -13.54
C HIS A 67 -0.15 36.95 -12.97
N ILE A 68 1.01 36.26 -12.92
CA ILE A 68 2.26 36.81 -12.34
C ILE A 68 2.93 37.82 -13.29
N ALA A 69 2.85 37.63 -14.61
CA ALA A 69 3.46 38.53 -15.59
C ALA A 69 2.54 39.73 -15.95
N LYS A 70 3.13 40.88 -16.28
CA LYS A 70 2.41 42.08 -16.80
C LYS A 70 1.61 41.69 -18.07
N ARG A 71 0.34 42.06 -18.15
CA ARG A 71 -0.58 41.67 -19.24
C ARG A 71 -0.93 42.82 -20.18
N THR A 72 -1.17 42.46 -21.43
CA THR A 72 -2.05 43.16 -22.39
C THR A 72 -3.10 42.15 -22.85
N VAL A 73 -4.37 42.34 -22.48
CA VAL A 73 -5.47 41.45 -22.90
C VAL A 73 -6.05 42.01 -24.21
N PRO A 74 -6.26 41.22 -25.26
CA PRO A 74 -6.92 41.69 -26.49
C PRO A 74 -8.42 41.92 -26.25
N HIS A 75 -8.71 43.05 -25.64
CA HIS A 75 -9.84 43.91 -26.01
C HIS A 75 -9.19 45.25 -26.39
N GLY A 76 -9.90 46.22 -26.95
CA GLY A 76 -9.31 47.52 -27.28
C GLY A 76 -8.81 48.33 -26.07
N HIS A 77 -8.45 47.72 -24.94
CA HIS A 77 -8.13 48.37 -23.68
C HIS A 77 -7.07 47.57 -22.89
N ASN A 78 -5.95 48.22 -22.56
CA ASN A 78 -4.92 47.83 -21.61
C ASN A 78 -5.41 48.01 -20.15
N PRO A 79 -5.67 46.94 -19.38
CA PRO A 79 -5.85 47.08 -17.94
C PRO A 79 -4.49 47.29 -17.25
N ALA A 80 -4.43 48.21 -16.29
CA ALA A 80 -3.36 48.25 -15.30
C ALA A 80 -3.32 46.90 -14.55
N PRO A 81 -2.12 46.34 -14.27
CA PRO A 81 -2.02 45.07 -13.57
C PRO A 81 -2.60 45.19 -12.15
N PRO A 82 -3.31 44.18 -11.63
CA PRO A 82 -3.62 44.12 -10.21
C PRO A 82 -2.33 44.21 -9.40
N PRO A 83 -2.34 44.78 -8.19
CA PRO A 83 -1.13 45.02 -7.42
C PRO A 83 -0.34 43.71 -7.26
N PRO A 84 1.00 43.71 -7.47
CA PRO A 84 1.90 42.55 -7.63
C PRO A 84 2.06 41.63 -6.39
N LEU A 85 1.04 41.59 -5.55
CA LEU A 85 1.10 41.29 -4.14
C LEU A 85 0.10 40.23 -3.70
N VAL A 86 -1.07 40.26 -4.33
CA VAL A 86 -1.98 39.11 -4.39
C VAL A 86 -1.26 37.89 -4.98
N LEU A 87 -0.32 38.14 -5.90
CA LEU A 87 0.48 37.15 -6.63
C LEU A 87 1.67 36.61 -5.84
N ALA A 88 2.32 37.45 -5.02
CA ALA A 88 3.34 37.02 -4.06
C ALA A 88 2.73 36.11 -2.97
N LEU A 89 1.49 36.37 -2.56
CA LEU A 89 0.77 35.57 -1.57
C LEU A 89 0.25 34.24 -2.12
N LEU A 90 -0.16 34.19 -3.39
CA LEU A 90 -0.53 32.95 -4.09
C LEU A 90 0.68 32.02 -4.28
N GLY A 91 1.86 32.59 -4.59
CA GLY A 91 3.12 31.85 -4.62
C GLY A 91 3.58 31.35 -3.25
N LEU A 92 3.41 32.17 -2.21
CA LEU A 92 3.62 31.78 -0.80
C LEU A 92 2.61 30.69 -0.37
N LEU A 93 1.35 30.73 -0.81
CA LEU A 93 0.32 29.71 -0.54
C LEU A 93 0.54 28.41 -1.32
N ILE A 94 1.04 28.45 -2.56
CA ILE A 94 1.46 27.26 -3.32
C ILE A 94 2.65 26.59 -2.60
N ALA A 95 3.62 27.37 -2.13
CA ALA A 95 4.72 26.89 -1.32
C ALA A 95 4.23 26.33 0.04
N LEU A 96 3.39 27.07 0.75
CA LEU A 96 2.85 26.73 2.08
C LEU A 96 1.84 25.58 2.05
N SER A 97 1.09 25.34 0.97
CA SER A 97 0.13 24.23 0.87
C SER A 97 0.80 22.86 0.99
N SER A 98 2.02 22.74 0.46
CA SER A 98 2.88 21.56 0.62
C SER A 98 3.46 21.41 2.03
N LEU A 99 3.32 22.44 2.90
CA LEU A 99 3.96 22.57 4.22
C LEU A 99 2.93 22.60 5.38
N LEU A 100 1.70 23.08 5.16
CA LEU A 100 0.61 23.11 6.15
C LEU A 100 0.09 21.70 6.47
N THR A 101 0.04 20.79 5.49
CA THR A 101 -0.20 19.36 5.75
C THR A 101 0.91 18.72 6.59
N LYS A 102 2.13 19.30 6.58
CA LYS A 102 3.30 18.80 7.32
C LYS A 102 3.25 19.17 8.80
N GLN A 103 2.85 20.40 9.14
CA GLN A 103 2.81 20.86 10.54
C GLN A 103 1.63 20.25 11.31
N ILE A 104 0.45 20.12 10.71
CA ILE A 104 -0.76 19.64 11.40
C ILE A 104 -0.59 18.21 11.92
N LYS A 105 0.10 17.32 11.19
CA LYS A 105 0.31 15.92 11.63
C LYS A 105 1.46 15.72 12.61
N ILE A 106 2.43 16.62 12.60
CA ILE A 106 3.60 16.60 13.50
C ILE A 106 3.27 17.28 14.83
N TRP A 107 2.43 18.33 14.81
CA TRP A 107 1.94 19.03 16.00
C TRP A 107 0.63 18.49 16.57
N ALA A 108 -0.14 17.71 15.80
CA ALA A 108 -1.24 16.90 16.32
C ALA A 108 -0.84 15.41 16.30
N PRO A 109 -0.06 14.92 17.29
CA PRO A 109 -0.06 13.49 17.56
C PRO A 109 -1.51 13.06 17.84
N PRO A 110 -1.94 11.85 17.43
CA PRO A 110 -3.22 11.26 17.81
C PRO A 110 -3.24 10.82 19.29
N GLY A 111 -2.66 11.63 20.18
CA GLY A 111 -2.44 11.34 21.60
C GLY A 111 -2.86 12.44 22.56
N ASN A 112 -3.22 13.65 22.10
CA ASN A 112 -3.64 14.73 23.00
C ASN A 112 -5.11 14.63 23.45
N LEU A 113 -5.69 13.44 23.42
CA LEU A 113 -6.95 13.14 24.11
C LEU A 113 -6.85 12.00 25.14
N ASN A 114 -5.67 11.44 25.40
CA ASN A 114 -5.46 10.47 26.49
C ASN A 114 -4.08 10.68 27.14
N VAL A 115 -3.93 11.77 27.91
CA VAL A 115 -2.79 11.96 28.84
C VAL A 115 -3.30 11.95 30.27
N ILE A 116 -3.88 10.81 30.70
CA ILE A 116 -3.89 10.35 32.09
C ILE A 116 -3.84 8.82 32.02
N GLY A 117 -2.68 8.21 32.28
CA GLY A 117 -2.59 6.75 32.49
C GLY A 117 -1.72 5.96 31.49
N SER A 118 -0.43 6.28 31.39
CA SER A 118 0.63 5.29 31.21
C SER A 118 1.98 6.01 31.24
N LYS A 119 2.64 6.01 32.40
CA LYS A 119 3.92 6.69 32.62
C LYS A 119 5.09 5.72 32.86
N ASN A 120 4.92 4.41 32.59
CA ASN A 120 5.94 3.41 32.94
C ASN A 120 6.59 2.63 31.79
N ASP A 121 6.17 2.75 30.53
CA ASP A 121 6.74 1.91 29.44
C ASP A 121 7.70 2.62 28.48
N CYS A 122 7.98 3.92 28.67
CA CYS A 122 8.87 4.69 27.76
C CYS A 122 10.33 4.83 28.23
N ILE A 123 10.80 4.04 29.20
CA ILE A 123 12.19 4.14 29.70
C ILE A 123 13.11 3.03 29.14
N HIS A 124 12.59 2.09 28.36
CA HIS A 124 13.43 1.05 27.74
C HIS A 124 13.14 0.85 26.24
N SER A 125 13.69 1.74 25.41
CA SER A 125 14.10 1.38 24.05
C SER A 125 15.05 2.44 23.48
N SER A 126 16.34 2.07 23.42
CA SER A 126 17.42 2.64 22.61
C SER A 126 17.46 4.16 22.37
N THR A 127 18.45 4.80 22.99
CA THR A 127 19.08 6.05 22.58
C THR A 127 19.17 6.12 21.04
N MET A 128 18.28 6.85 20.37
CA MET A 128 18.45 7.14 18.94
C MET A 128 19.71 8.01 18.82
N SER A 129 20.74 7.50 18.14
CA SER A 129 21.90 8.30 17.78
C SER A 129 21.43 9.51 16.97
N ILE A 130 21.80 10.70 17.43
CA ILE A 130 21.57 11.95 16.72
C ILE A 130 22.62 11.99 15.61
N ASP A 131 22.38 11.25 14.53
CA ASP A 131 23.19 11.38 13.32
C ASP A 131 22.71 12.62 12.57
N TYR A 132 23.62 13.59 12.39
CA TYR A 132 23.33 14.82 11.65
C TYR A 132 22.75 14.48 10.27
N PRO A 133 21.74 15.23 9.80
CA PRO A 133 21.14 14.96 8.51
C PRO A 133 22.22 15.05 7.41
N PRO A 134 22.32 14.06 6.51
CA PRO A 134 23.38 14.04 5.51
C PRO A 134 23.31 15.29 4.63
N THR A 135 24.42 16.03 4.54
CA THR A 135 24.57 17.29 3.79
C THR A 135 24.11 17.19 2.34
N GLN A 136 24.27 16.03 1.72
CA GLN A 136 23.82 15.73 0.36
C GLN A 136 22.29 15.78 0.20
N VAL A 137 21.50 15.38 1.21
CA VAL A 137 20.03 15.48 1.16
C VAL A 137 19.61 16.95 1.17
N PHE A 138 20.27 17.77 2.00
CA PHE A 138 20.06 19.22 2.01
C PHE A 138 20.35 19.85 0.64
N ILE A 139 21.44 19.44 -0.02
CA ILE A 139 21.79 19.94 -1.36
C ILE A 139 20.72 19.57 -2.37
N MET A 140 20.31 18.30 -2.46
CA MET A 140 19.29 17.84 -3.41
C MET A 140 17.96 18.57 -3.22
N GLU A 141 17.52 18.72 -1.96
CA GLU A 141 16.27 19.38 -1.63
C GLU A 141 16.33 20.90 -1.88
N THR A 142 17.50 21.52 -1.70
CA THR A 142 17.72 22.95 -2.02
C THR A 142 17.69 23.20 -3.52
N LEU A 143 18.39 22.37 -4.31
CA LEU A 143 18.39 22.45 -5.78
C LEU A 143 16.96 22.33 -6.33
N HIS A 144 16.18 21.37 -5.80
CA HIS A 144 14.78 21.23 -6.17
C HIS A 144 13.96 22.49 -5.85
N THR A 145 14.10 23.07 -4.64
CA THR A 145 13.33 24.27 -4.29
C THR A 145 13.65 25.47 -5.17
N ILE A 146 14.92 25.68 -5.52
CA ILE A 146 15.34 26.74 -6.43
C ILE A 146 14.73 26.52 -7.81
N GLY A 147 14.82 25.28 -8.33
CA GLY A 147 14.22 24.90 -9.62
C GLY A 147 12.71 25.13 -9.66
N LEU A 148 11.99 24.71 -8.62
CA LEU A 148 10.55 24.89 -8.51
C LEU A 148 10.16 26.37 -8.44
N SER A 149 10.87 27.18 -7.63
CA SER A 149 10.65 28.62 -7.57
C SER A 149 10.91 29.30 -8.91
N MET A 150 11.97 28.91 -9.62
CA MET A 150 12.28 29.42 -10.95
C MET A 150 11.21 29.03 -11.97
N LEU A 151 10.71 27.80 -11.90
CA LEU A 151 9.62 27.32 -12.76
C LEU A 151 8.33 28.13 -12.54
N VAL A 152 7.93 28.36 -11.29
CA VAL A 152 6.65 29.03 -10.94
C VAL A 152 6.70 30.54 -11.14
N PHE A 153 7.81 31.22 -10.79
CA PHE A 153 7.88 32.68 -10.79
C PHE A 153 8.51 33.28 -12.05
N VAL A 154 9.32 32.53 -12.81
CA VAL A 154 10.01 33.04 -14.00
C VAL A 154 9.48 32.39 -15.27
N VAL A 155 9.47 31.06 -15.32
CA VAL A 155 9.19 30.32 -16.56
C VAL A 155 7.71 30.29 -16.90
N LEU A 156 6.86 29.74 -16.01
CA LEU A 156 5.42 29.58 -16.27
C LEU A 156 4.66 30.89 -16.53
N PRO A 157 5.00 32.04 -15.91
CA PRO A 157 4.35 33.32 -16.20
C PRO A 157 4.61 33.86 -17.61
N ASP A 158 5.79 33.55 -18.17
CA ASP A 158 6.18 33.97 -19.51
C ASP A 158 5.58 33.09 -20.62
N LEU A 159 5.13 31.88 -20.27
CA LEU A 159 4.56 30.91 -21.20
C LEU A 159 3.04 31.00 -21.29
N ASP A 160 2.51 30.65 -22.45
CA ASP A 160 1.07 30.39 -22.63
C ASP A 160 0.68 29.14 -21.85
N VAL A 161 -0.57 29.05 -21.40
CA VAL A 161 -1.01 27.96 -20.49
C VAL A 161 -0.89 26.57 -21.09
N VAL A 162 -1.09 26.44 -22.41
CA VAL A 162 -0.92 25.18 -23.14
C VAL A 162 0.55 24.76 -23.16
N LYS A 163 1.46 25.70 -23.45
CA LYS A 163 2.91 25.46 -23.45
C LYS A 163 3.41 25.15 -22.03
N GLY A 164 2.91 25.87 -21.03
CA GLY A 164 3.21 25.61 -19.62
C GLY A 164 2.77 24.21 -19.16
N ALA A 165 1.57 23.76 -19.57
CA ALA A 165 1.10 22.40 -19.29
C ALA A 165 2.01 21.33 -19.94
N MET A 166 2.39 21.53 -21.20
CA MET A 166 3.31 20.64 -21.91
C MET A 166 4.69 20.55 -21.27
N LEU A 167 5.22 21.69 -20.80
CA LEU A 167 6.53 21.77 -20.15
C LEU A 167 6.61 20.87 -18.90
N THR A 168 5.51 20.71 -18.17
CA THR A 168 5.49 19.87 -16.97
C THR A 168 5.80 18.38 -17.24
N ASN A 169 5.68 17.90 -18.48
CA ASN A 169 6.11 16.55 -18.87
C ASN A 169 7.65 16.36 -18.89
N CYS A 170 8.41 17.45 -18.95
CA CYS A 170 9.87 17.43 -19.11
C CYS A 170 10.65 17.37 -17.78
N VAL A 171 9.97 17.32 -16.63
CA VAL A 171 10.61 17.43 -15.31
C VAL A 171 11.22 16.12 -14.79
N CYS A 172 11.25 15.05 -15.60
CA CYS A 172 11.63 13.71 -15.16
C CYS A 172 13.07 13.29 -15.52
N PHE A 173 13.92 14.24 -15.91
CA PHE A 173 15.28 13.96 -16.39
C PHE A 173 16.20 13.26 -15.36
N VAL A 174 16.43 13.84 -14.17
CA VAL A 174 17.29 13.23 -13.13
C VAL A 174 16.81 11.83 -12.70
N PRO A 175 15.50 11.61 -12.47
CA PRO A 175 14.97 10.28 -12.21
C PRO A 175 15.25 9.26 -13.33
N GLY A 176 15.04 9.63 -14.59
CA GLY A 176 15.38 8.77 -15.73
C GLY A 176 16.88 8.45 -15.78
N PHE A 177 17.73 9.42 -15.43
CA PHE A 177 19.18 9.27 -15.42
C PHE A 177 19.63 8.30 -14.32
N PHE A 178 19.09 8.44 -13.11
CA PHE A 178 19.37 7.50 -12.03
C PHE A 178 18.78 6.11 -12.27
N SER A 179 17.62 6.02 -12.95
CA SER A 179 17.08 4.72 -13.40
C SER A 179 18.07 3.98 -14.29
N MET A 180 18.55 4.65 -15.35
CA MET A 180 19.46 4.06 -16.32
C MET A 180 20.75 3.54 -15.66
N LEU A 181 21.23 4.26 -14.66
CA LEU A 181 22.49 3.96 -13.97
C LEU A 181 22.34 3.02 -12.75
N SER A 182 21.12 2.75 -12.30
CA SER A 182 20.85 1.85 -11.15
C SER A 182 20.73 0.37 -11.52
N HIS A 183 20.65 0.03 -12.82
CA HIS A 183 20.57 -1.35 -13.30
C HIS A 183 21.77 -2.22 -12.88
N TYR A 184 21.49 -3.31 -12.16
CA TYR A 184 22.48 -4.24 -11.61
C TYR A 184 22.60 -5.57 -12.39
N LYS A 185 23.66 -6.33 -12.12
CA LYS A 185 23.89 -7.65 -12.74
C LYS A 185 22.91 -8.68 -12.14
N GLY A 186 22.00 -9.21 -12.95
CA GLY A 186 20.98 -10.20 -12.53
C GLY A 186 19.53 -9.84 -12.88
N GLU A 187 19.29 -8.63 -13.37
CA GLU A 187 17.95 -8.14 -13.73
C GLU A 187 17.44 -8.68 -15.08
N ASN A 188 16.16 -9.06 -15.14
CA ASN A 188 15.51 -9.54 -16.37
C ASN A 188 15.46 -8.46 -17.46
N LYS A 189 15.80 -8.84 -18.69
CA LYS A 189 15.80 -7.96 -19.88
C LYS A 189 16.56 -6.64 -19.68
N ARG A 190 17.66 -6.66 -18.92
CA ARG A 190 18.49 -5.48 -18.60
C ARG A 190 18.83 -4.62 -19.81
N ALA A 191 19.26 -5.23 -20.92
CA ALA A 191 19.64 -4.50 -22.13
C ALA A 191 18.46 -3.71 -22.72
N LEU A 192 17.27 -4.33 -22.77
CA LEU A 192 16.06 -3.68 -23.26
C LEU A 192 15.64 -2.52 -22.36
N LYS A 193 15.66 -2.72 -21.03
CA LYS A 193 15.34 -1.65 -20.07
C LYS A 193 16.31 -0.48 -20.19
N PHE A 194 17.61 -0.76 -20.32
CA PHE A 194 18.62 0.27 -20.52
C PHE A 194 18.40 1.07 -21.82
N ILE A 195 18.07 0.40 -22.93
CA ILE A 195 17.77 1.06 -24.21
C ILE A 195 16.54 1.96 -24.08
N LEU A 196 15.47 1.48 -23.45
CA LEU A 196 14.24 2.24 -23.24
C LEU A 196 14.46 3.42 -22.29
N ASP A 197 15.24 3.24 -21.21
CA ASP A 197 15.65 4.33 -20.32
C ASP A 197 16.46 5.39 -21.09
N ALA A 198 17.40 4.98 -21.95
CA ALA A 198 18.18 5.89 -22.78
C ALA A 198 17.31 6.67 -23.80
N LEU A 199 16.36 6.00 -24.47
CA LEU A 199 15.40 6.65 -25.36
C LEU A 199 14.51 7.66 -24.62
N SER A 200 14.04 7.28 -23.42
CA SER A 200 13.23 8.17 -22.59
C SER A 200 14.00 9.42 -22.14
N LEU A 201 15.29 9.26 -21.80
CA LEU A 201 16.20 10.35 -21.45
C LEU A 201 16.48 11.28 -22.63
N LEU A 202 16.72 10.73 -23.83
CA LEU A 202 16.90 11.53 -25.03
C LEU A 202 15.64 12.35 -25.31
N ALA A 203 14.45 11.75 -25.20
CA ALA A 203 13.19 12.47 -25.34
C ALA A 203 13.05 13.61 -24.32
N GLN A 204 13.40 13.41 -23.04
CA GLN A 204 13.38 14.48 -22.03
C GLN A 204 14.41 15.58 -22.33
N ALA A 205 15.60 15.20 -22.78
CA ALA A 205 16.67 16.14 -23.14
C ALA A 205 16.27 17.07 -24.29
N THR A 206 15.45 16.60 -25.23
CA THR A 206 14.94 17.47 -26.31
C THR A 206 14.17 18.68 -25.78
N GLY A 207 13.49 18.55 -24.64
CA GLY A 207 12.82 19.67 -23.98
C GLY A 207 13.77 20.81 -23.61
N PHE A 208 15.03 20.53 -23.29
CA PHE A 208 16.01 21.56 -22.95
C PHE A 208 16.41 22.44 -24.14
N PHE A 209 16.36 21.91 -25.37
CA PHE A 209 16.78 22.64 -26.57
C PHE A 209 15.60 23.22 -27.34
N ILE A 210 14.47 22.52 -27.38
CA ILE A 210 13.29 22.93 -28.13
C ILE A 210 12.59 24.10 -27.45
N TRP A 211 12.47 24.11 -26.12
CA TRP A 211 11.76 25.19 -25.43
C TRP A 211 12.42 26.57 -25.58
N PRO A 212 13.75 26.73 -25.44
CA PRO A 212 14.40 28.01 -25.72
C PRO A 212 14.22 28.51 -27.16
N TRP A 213 14.03 27.58 -28.12
CA TRP A 213 13.79 27.92 -29.52
C TRP A 213 12.33 28.32 -29.77
N VAL A 214 11.36 27.63 -29.16
CA VAL A 214 9.93 27.92 -29.29
C VAL A 214 9.53 29.21 -28.55
N VAL A 215 10.25 29.57 -27.49
CA VAL A 215 9.96 30.73 -26.64
C VAL A 215 10.88 31.87 -27.08
N SER A 216 10.45 32.65 -28.07
CA SER A 216 11.21 33.80 -28.59
C SER A 216 11.30 34.95 -27.56
N GLY A 217 12.15 34.82 -26.54
CA GLY A 217 12.32 35.83 -25.49
C GLY A 217 13.68 35.80 -24.78
N SER A 218 14.10 36.95 -24.24
CA SER A 218 15.39 37.10 -23.51
C SER A 218 15.54 36.14 -22.32
N ARG A 219 14.41 35.70 -21.73
CA ARG A 219 14.35 34.78 -20.57
C ARG A 219 14.19 33.30 -20.94
N ALA A 220 14.24 32.94 -22.21
CA ALA A 220 13.98 31.56 -22.68
C ALA A 220 15.00 30.53 -22.17
N TRP A 221 16.25 30.94 -21.92
CA TRP A 221 17.29 30.07 -21.34
C TRP A 221 17.08 29.74 -19.86
N ALA A 222 16.10 30.34 -19.19
CA ALA A 222 15.69 29.96 -17.84
C ALA A 222 14.98 28.60 -17.79
N VAL A 223 14.35 28.19 -18.90
CA VAL A 223 13.51 26.97 -18.96
C VAL A 223 14.31 25.68 -18.68
N PRO A 224 15.45 25.42 -19.35
CA PRO A 224 16.19 24.17 -19.15
C PRO A 224 16.74 24.05 -17.73
N VAL A 225 17.20 25.16 -17.16
CA VAL A 225 17.72 25.22 -15.79
C VAL A 225 16.60 24.91 -14.78
N ALA A 226 15.43 25.52 -14.92
CA ALA A 226 14.30 25.31 -14.02
C ALA A 226 13.80 23.85 -14.05
N VAL A 227 13.66 23.28 -15.24
CA VAL A 227 13.19 21.89 -15.41
C VAL A 227 14.21 20.88 -14.87
N PHE A 228 15.50 21.07 -15.18
CA PHE A 228 16.56 20.21 -14.66
C PHE A 228 16.64 20.25 -13.13
N LEU A 229 16.65 21.44 -12.53
CA LEU A 229 16.69 21.60 -11.08
C LEU A 229 15.43 21.02 -10.40
N THR A 230 14.26 21.18 -11.01
CA THR A 230 13.00 20.63 -10.46
C THR A 230 13.04 19.10 -10.38
N SER A 231 13.73 18.43 -11.31
CA SER A 231 13.79 16.97 -11.38
C SER A 231 14.51 16.28 -10.20
N PHE A 232 15.29 17.02 -9.40
CA PHE A 232 16.02 16.47 -8.26
C PHE A 232 15.12 15.94 -7.14
N GLN A 233 13.85 16.34 -7.02
CA GLN A 233 12.98 15.93 -5.90
C GLN A 233 12.86 14.41 -5.70
N TRP A 234 12.88 13.65 -6.79
CA TRP A 234 12.53 12.23 -6.79
C TRP A 234 13.73 11.30 -6.84
N TRP A 235 14.94 11.81 -6.62
CA TRP A 235 16.17 11.03 -6.71
C TRP A 235 16.15 9.75 -5.87
N GLU A 236 15.60 9.81 -4.65
CA GLU A 236 15.57 8.69 -3.69
C GLU A 236 14.91 7.42 -4.27
N ASN A 237 13.91 7.57 -5.14
CA ASN A 237 13.16 6.45 -5.68
C ASN A 237 13.90 5.71 -6.79
N TYR A 238 14.87 6.36 -7.45
CA TYR A 238 15.54 5.85 -8.66
C TYR A 238 16.98 5.40 -8.42
N VAL A 239 17.38 5.30 -7.15
CA VAL A 239 18.71 4.89 -6.73
C VAL A 239 18.63 3.54 -6.01
N GLU A 240 19.58 2.66 -6.36
CA GLU A 240 19.68 1.29 -5.87
C GLU A 240 21.06 1.00 -5.27
N ARG A 241 21.12 0.32 -4.12
CA ARG A 241 22.38 0.02 -3.41
C ARG A 241 23.27 -0.95 -4.19
N ARG A 242 22.65 -1.86 -4.95
CA ARG A 242 23.34 -2.89 -5.76
C ARG A 242 23.89 -2.37 -7.09
N SER A 243 23.81 -1.06 -7.35
CA SER A 243 24.33 -0.47 -8.58
C SER A 243 25.84 -0.71 -8.73
N PRO A 244 26.36 -0.98 -9.95
CA PRO A 244 27.79 -1.12 -10.19
C PRO A 244 28.57 0.20 -9.97
N LEU A 245 27.88 1.35 -9.98
CA LEU A 245 28.51 2.66 -9.84
C LEU A 245 28.56 3.07 -8.36
N ARG A 246 29.78 3.29 -7.86
CA ARG A 246 30.04 3.64 -6.44
C ARG A 246 29.27 4.86 -5.96
N PHE A 247 29.08 5.87 -6.82
CA PHE A 247 28.32 7.07 -6.49
C PHE A 247 26.84 6.76 -6.20
N ILE A 248 26.23 5.92 -7.03
CA ILE A 248 24.81 5.55 -6.91
C ILE A 248 24.61 4.56 -5.76
N ALA A 249 25.53 3.61 -5.59
CA ALA A 249 25.52 2.73 -4.44
C ALA A 249 25.56 3.52 -3.12
N ARG A 250 26.40 4.57 -3.03
CA ARG A 250 26.48 5.46 -1.86
C ARG A 250 25.16 6.22 -1.63
N LEU A 251 24.55 6.77 -2.68
CA LEU A 251 23.23 7.39 -2.57
C LEU A 251 22.15 6.38 -2.13
N GLY A 252 22.29 5.11 -2.51
CA GLY A 252 21.40 4.02 -2.10
C GLY A 252 21.54 3.66 -0.63
N GLU A 253 22.76 3.65 -0.09
CA GLU A 253 22.99 3.47 1.35
C GLU A 253 22.39 4.62 2.15
N MET A 254 22.59 5.86 1.70
CA MET A 254 21.97 7.03 2.33
C MET A 254 20.44 7.00 2.30
N LYS A 255 19.83 6.51 1.21
CA LYS A 255 18.37 6.30 1.11
C LYS A 255 17.89 5.39 2.23
N ASP A 256 18.64 4.35 2.57
CA ASP A 256 18.27 3.40 3.63
C ASP A 256 18.46 3.99 5.03
N ASP A 257 19.50 4.79 5.26
CA ASP A 257 19.69 5.51 6.52
C ASP A 257 18.60 6.58 6.74
N LEU A 258 18.26 7.33 5.69
CA LEU A 258 17.21 8.34 5.71
C LEU A 258 15.84 7.74 6.03
N ARG A 259 15.58 6.46 5.72
CA ARG A 259 14.31 5.80 6.11
C ARG A 259 14.13 5.77 7.62
N LYS A 260 15.20 5.63 8.41
CA LYS A 260 15.14 5.54 9.87
C LYS A 260 14.93 6.91 10.53
N SER A 261 15.59 7.96 10.01
CA SER A 261 15.58 9.32 10.57
C SER A 261 14.69 10.32 9.82
N ARG A 262 13.83 9.84 8.90
CA ARG A 262 13.05 10.67 7.96
C ARG A 262 12.27 11.78 8.64
N TYR A 263 11.44 11.42 9.63
CA TYR A 263 10.52 12.37 10.27
C TYR A 263 11.26 13.53 10.92
N PHE A 264 12.34 13.24 11.64
CA PHE A 264 13.18 14.24 12.27
C PHE A 264 13.89 15.13 11.23
N THR A 265 14.53 14.51 10.24
CA THR A 265 15.26 15.22 9.17
C THR A 265 14.35 16.16 8.37
N TYR A 266 13.14 15.72 8.04
CA TYR A 266 12.20 16.50 7.24
C TYR A 266 11.55 17.67 7.99
N ILE A 267 11.62 17.74 9.32
CA ILE A 267 11.22 18.95 10.08
C ILE A 267 12.15 20.11 9.70
N PHE A 268 13.47 19.90 9.78
CA PHE A 268 14.47 20.91 9.45
C PHE A 268 14.45 21.27 7.96
N ILE A 269 14.40 20.25 7.08
CA ILE A 269 14.33 20.47 5.63
C ILE A 269 13.08 21.26 5.28
N SER A 270 11.93 21.01 5.91
CA SER A 270 10.70 21.74 5.63
C SER A 270 10.82 23.24 5.95
N CYS A 271 11.38 23.58 7.12
CA CYS A 271 11.65 24.98 7.48
C CYS A 271 12.65 25.64 6.52
N TRP A 272 13.72 24.91 6.14
CA TRP A 272 14.71 25.37 5.17
C TRP A 272 14.09 25.64 3.80
N LYS A 273 13.24 24.74 3.29
CA LYS A 273 12.53 24.92 2.02
C LYS A 273 11.64 26.16 2.03
N ILE A 274 10.94 26.46 3.13
CA ILE A 274 10.14 27.69 3.26
C ILE A 274 11.04 28.91 3.09
N LEU A 275 12.16 28.94 3.80
CA LEU A 275 13.12 30.05 3.75
C LEU A 275 13.66 30.23 2.33
N VAL A 276 14.11 29.16 1.68
CA VAL A 276 14.67 29.21 0.32
C VAL A 276 13.61 29.67 -0.68
N ILE A 277 12.39 29.15 -0.62
CA ILE A 277 11.30 29.57 -1.53
C ILE A 277 10.98 31.05 -1.33
N PHE A 278 10.94 31.54 -0.08
CA PHE A 278 10.72 32.95 0.21
C PHE A 278 11.84 33.84 -0.34
N CYS A 279 13.11 33.47 -0.14
CA CYS A 279 14.26 34.18 -0.68
C CYS A 279 14.27 34.18 -2.22
N CYS A 280 14.01 33.03 -2.86
CA CYS A 280 13.92 32.91 -4.31
C CYS A 280 12.75 33.71 -4.88
N MET A 281 11.59 33.71 -4.22
CA MET A 281 10.45 34.52 -4.62
C MET A 281 10.84 36.00 -4.64
N LEU A 282 11.45 36.52 -3.57
CA LEU A 282 11.91 37.92 -3.52
C LEU A 282 12.93 38.21 -4.62
N GLY A 283 13.93 37.34 -4.77
CA GLY A 283 15.00 37.49 -5.77
C GLY A 283 14.49 37.46 -7.22
N PHE A 284 13.54 36.59 -7.56
CA PHE A 284 12.98 36.54 -8.92
C PHE A 284 11.98 37.66 -9.18
N MET A 285 11.27 38.12 -8.15
CA MET A 285 10.38 39.28 -8.24
C MET A 285 11.16 40.58 -8.46
N THR A 286 12.38 40.72 -7.92
CA THR A 286 13.24 41.88 -8.24
C THR A 286 13.66 41.92 -9.71
N LEU A 287 13.79 40.74 -10.34
CA LEU A 287 14.16 40.61 -11.75
C LEU A 287 12.99 40.82 -12.71
N THR A 288 11.75 40.70 -12.22
CA THR A 288 10.53 40.81 -13.04
C THR A 288 9.75 42.11 -12.81
N LEU A 289 9.90 42.76 -11.65
CA LEU A 289 9.22 44.00 -11.28
C LEU A 289 10.23 45.12 -10.99
N ASP A 290 9.96 46.32 -11.51
CA ASP A 290 10.86 47.48 -11.42
C ASP A 290 11.07 47.97 -9.96
N ASN A 291 10.18 47.64 -9.01
CA ASN A 291 10.28 48.04 -7.60
C ASN A 291 9.70 47.00 -6.61
N VAL A 292 10.57 46.39 -5.80
CA VAL A 292 10.22 45.34 -4.82
C VAL A 292 9.51 45.89 -3.58
N LEU A 293 9.85 47.13 -3.17
CA LEU A 293 9.21 47.79 -2.03
C LEU A 293 7.71 48.01 -2.25
N THR A 294 7.27 48.17 -3.50
CA THR A 294 5.85 48.26 -3.86
C THR A 294 5.09 46.97 -3.54
N VAL A 295 5.79 45.82 -3.58
CA VAL A 295 5.28 44.48 -3.21
C VAL A 295 5.15 44.31 -1.68
N PHE A 296 5.80 45.12 -0.85
CA PHE A 296 5.55 45.08 0.60
C PHE A 296 4.52 46.13 1.02
N ARG A 297 4.54 47.31 0.37
CA ARG A 297 3.64 48.42 0.70
C ARG A 297 2.18 48.16 0.36
N ASN A 298 1.91 47.51 -0.77
CA ASN A 298 0.52 47.26 -1.18
C ASN A 298 -0.06 45.98 -0.53
N PHE A 299 0.63 45.33 0.42
CA PHE A 299 0.32 43.95 0.85
C PHE A 299 -1.05 43.86 1.49
N ALA A 300 -1.31 44.78 2.41
CA ALA A 300 -2.62 44.96 3.01
C ALA A 300 -3.67 45.48 2.01
N GLY A 301 -3.25 46.18 0.95
CA GLY A 301 -4.13 46.69 -0.10
C GLY A 301 -4.64 45.61 -1.07
N GLY A 302 -3.88 44.53 -1.28
CA GLY A 302 -4.26 43.41 -2.14
C GLY A 302 -5.44 42.57 -1.63
N PHE A 303 -5.70 42.58 -0.32
CA PHE A 303 -6.88 41.96 0.30
C PHE A 303 -8.04 42.92 0.51
N ARG A 304 -7.93 44.15 0.00
CA ARG A 304 -8.98 45.17 0.05
C ARG A 304 -9.54 45.40 -1.35
N THR A 305 -10.80 45.81 -1.40
CA THR A 305 -11.46 46.26 -2.62
C THR A 305 -10.63 47.38 -3.25
N HIS A 306 -10.11 47.12 -4.44
CA HIS A 306 -9.34 48.10 -5.22
C HIS A 306 -9.90 48.20 -6.63
N LYS A 307 -9.82 49.40 -7.20
CA LYS A 307 -10.24 49.69 -8.57
C LYS A 307 -9.08 49.35 -9.51
N ILE A 308 -9.39 48.71 -10.62
CA ILE A 308 -8.46 48.42 -11.71
C ILE A 308 -8.77 49.40 -12.85
N ASP A 309 -7.83 50.27 -13.18
CA ASP A 309 -7.97 51.25 -14.25
C ASP A 309 -7.71 50.60 -15.61
N VAL A 310 -8.55 50.90 -16.59
CA VAL A 310 -8.59 50.25 -17.92
C VAL A 310 -8.33 51.32 -18.99
N ILE A 311 -7.17 51.27 -19.63
CA ILE A 311 -6.70 52.26 -20.63
C ILE A 311 -7.05 51.79 -22.04
N GLN A 312 -7.89 52.50 -22.80
CA GLN A 312 -8.23 52.13 -24.17
C GLN A 312 -7.02 52.25 -25.13
N ILE A 313 -6.66 51.19 -25.89
CA ILE A 313 -5.72 51.26 -27.02
C ILE A 313 -6.46 50.95 -28.32
N ARG A 314 -6.63 51.98 -29.16
CA ARG A 314 -7.19 51.85 -30.52
C ARG A 314 -6.16 51.16 -31.44
N LYS A 315 -6.49 49.99 -31.98
CA LYS A 315 -5.73 49.42 -33.12
C LYS A 315 -6.07 50.23 -34.37
N GLN A 316 -5.13 51.04 -34.86
CA GLN A 316 -5.24 51.68 -36.18
C GLN A 316 -5.22 50.61 -37.26
N THR A 317 -6.37 50.32 -37.87
CA THR A 317 -6.45 49.60 -39.14
C THR A 317 -6.13 50.58 -40.28
N LEU A 318 -5.12 50.27 -41.07
CA LEU A 318 -4.61 51.07 -42.19
C LEU A 318 -5.66 51.16 -43.31
N GLY A 319 -6.06 52.38 -43.70
CA GLY A 319 -6.88 52.67 -44.89
C GLY A 319 -7.60 54.03 -44.87
N ASP A 320 -6.98 55.04 -45.48
CA ASP A 320 -7.48 56.33 -46.02
C ASP A 320 -8.32 57.31 -45.15
N LEU A 321 -7.70 58.45 -44.76
CA LEU A 321 -7.92 59.82 -45.27
C LEU A 321 -7.21 60.85 -44.36
N PRO A 322 -6.47 61.85 -44.90
CA PRO A 322 -5.96 62.97 -44.11
C PRO A 322 -7.03 64.06 -43.96
N ASP A 323 -6.94 64.81 -42.85
CA ASP A 323 -7.64 66.06 -42.53
C ASP A 323 -9.04 65.98 -41.88
N LEU A 324 -9.05 65.90 -40.55
CA LEU A 324 -9.99 66.63 -39.70
C LEU A 324 -9.36 66.86 -38.30
N PRO A 325 -9.36 68.09 -37.75
CA PRO A 325 -8.84 68.35 -36.42
C PRO A 325 -9.78 67.69 -35.41
N THR A 326 -9.34 66.57 -34.84
CA THR A 326 -10.15 65.79 -33.89
C THR A 326 -10.27 66.57 -32.58
N ALA A 327 -11.47 67.08 -32.32
CA ALA A 327 -11.86 67.63 -31.04
C ALA A 327 -11.83 66.52 -29.95
N SER A 328 -11.22 66.88 -28.81
CA SER A 328 -11.27 66.33 -27.44
C SER A 328 -11.34 64.80 -27.19
N PRO A 329 -10.47 64.25 -26.32
CA PRO A 329 -10.69 62.93 -25.72
C PRO A 329 -11.77 63.06 -24.63
N LEU A 330 -12.90 62.40 -24.83
CA LEU A 330 -13.75 61.94 -23.73
C LEU A 330 -13.40 60.47 -23.52
N ASP A 331 -12.31 60.22 -22.78
CA ASP A 331 -11.99 58.91 -22.23
C ASP A 331 -12.82 58.76 -20.95
N ASP A 332 -13.90 57.97 -21.01
CA ASP A 332 -14.55 57.46 -19.81
C ASP A 332 -13.69 56.32 -19.24
N ASP A 333 -12.95 56.58 -18.16
CA ASP A 333 -12.20 55.57 -17.41
C ASP A 333 -13.16 54.52 -16.80
N VAL A 334 -13.30 53.36 -17.45
CA VAL A 334 -14.10 52.25 -16.92
C VAL A 334 -13.30 51.49 -15.86
N SER A 335 -13.49 51.85 -14.59
CA SER A 335 -12.84 51.16 -13.46
C SER A 335 -13.59 49.86 -13.09
N ILE A 336 -12.90 48.71 -13.08
CA ILE A 336 -13.48 47.43 -12.60
C ILE A 336 -13.09 47.22 -11.14
N VAL A 337 -14.06 46.88 -10.27
CA VAL A 337 -13.81 46.62 -8.85
C VAL A 337 -13.36 45.17 -8.65
N ALA A 338 -12.16 44.97 -8.09
CA ALA A 338 -11.66 43.66 -7.71
C ALA A 338 -12.26 43.20 -6.36
N SER A 339 -12.57 41.90 -6.24
CA SER A 339 -13.15 41.31 -5.02
C SER A 339 -12.06 40.80 -4.07
N GLU A 340 -12.23 41.05 -2.78
CA GLU A 340 -11.27 40.74 -1.70
C GLU A 340 -11.05 39.23 -1.50
N TRP A 341 -12.07 38.42 -1.77
CA TRP A 341 -12.06 36.98 -1.47
C TRP A 341 -11.46 36.12 -2.58
N THR A 342 -11.32 36.66 -3.79
CA THR A 342 -10.91 35.89 -4.97
C THR A 342 -9.56 35.17 -4.80
N PRO A 343 -8.49 35.79 -4.23
CA PRO A 343 -7.21 35.11 -4.02
C PRO A 343 -7.31 33.96 -3.01
N ILE A 344 -8.13 34.13 -1.98
CA ILE A 344 -8.36 33.13 -0.93
C ILE A 344 -9.06 31.90 -1.53
N PHE A 345 -10.10 32.11 -2.34
CA PHE A 345 -10.80 31.02 -3.02
C PHE A 345 -9.89 30.26 -3.98
N VAL A 346 -9.10 30.97 -4.80
CA VAL A 346 -8.17 30.33 -5.74
C VAL A 346 -7.12 29.49 -5.00
N ALA A 347 -6.57 29.99 -3.90
CA ALA A 347 -5.64 29.24 -3.07
C ALA A 347 -6.30 28.02 -2.41
N ALA A 348 -7.51 28.19 -1.86
CA ALA A 348 -8.27 27.09 -1.25
C ALA A 348 -8.57 25.97 -2.26
N ILE A 349 -8.94 26.32 -3.50
CA ILE A 349 -9.15 25.35 -4.59
C ILE A 349 -7.86 24.58 -4.86
N GLN A 350 -6.70 25.24 -4.95
CA GLN A 350 -5.42 24.56 -5.16
C GLN A 350 -5.07 23.58 -4.03
N VAL A 351 -5.24 24.00 -2.78
CA VAL A 351 -4.90 23.18 -1.60
C VAL A 351 -5.85 21.99 -1.48
N LEU A 352 -7.16 22.22 -1.60
CA LEU A 352 -8.17 21.17 -1.46
C LEU A 352 -8.10 20.15 -2.60
N SER A 353 -7.91 20.60 -3.84
CA SER A 353 -7.78 19.71 -4.99
C SER A 353 -6.52 18.85 -4.92
N SER A 354 -5.37 19.43 -4.58
CA SER A 354 -4.12 18.66 -4.42
C SER A 354 -4.17 17.68 -3.24
N LEU A 355 -4.78 18.06 -2.12
CA LEU A 355 -5.00 17.17 -0.98
C LEU A 355 -5.94 16.01 -1.33
N LEU A 356 -7.06 16.31 -1.99
CA LEU A 356 -8.03 15.30 -2.42
C LEU A 356 -7.38 14.31 -3.40
N CYS A 357 -6.57 14.79 -4.35
CA CYS A 357 -5.81 13.95 -5.27
C CYS A 357 -4.88 13.00 -4.50
N TYR A 358 -4.10 13.53 -3.54
CA TYR A 358 -3.17 12.72 -2.74
C TYR A 358 -3.88 11.67 -1.88
N VAL A 359 -4.98 12.04 -1.20
CA VAL A 359 -5.74 11.10 -0.34
C VAL A 359 -6.38 10.00 -1.19
N SER A 360 -7.00 10.35 -2.31
CA SER A 360 -7.62 9.39 -3.23
C SER A 360 -6.60 8.46 -3.89
N ALA A 361 -5.46 9.00 -4.32
CA ALA A 361 -4.35 8.20 -4.88
C ALA A 361 -3.79 7.20 -3.86
N LYS A 362 -3.60 7.63 -2.61
CA LYS A 362 -3.17 6.77 -1.51
C LYS A 362 -4.19 5.70 -1.19
N PHE A 363 -5.47 6.04 -1.19
CA PHE A 363 -6.55 5.06 -1.00
C PHE A 363 -6.50 3.99 -2.10
N ALA A 364 -6.44 4.39 -3.37
CA ALA A 364 -6.33 3.48 -4.51
C ALA A 364 -5.12 2.53 -4.41
N CYS A 365 -3.98 3.03 -3.97
CA CYS A 365 -2.78 2.21 -3.74
C CYS A 365 -2.96 1.20 -2.60
N LYS A 366 -3.59 1.59 -1.49
CA LYS A 366 -3.79 0.71 -0.32
C LYS A 366 -4.72 -0.46 -0.57
N ILE A 367 -5.71 -0.28 -1.45
CA ILE A 367 -6.69 -1.32 -1.81
C ILE A 367 -6.30 -2.12 -3.05
N CYS A 368 -5.08 -1.91 -3.58
CA CYS A 368 -4.52 -2.62 -4.73
C CYS A 368 -5.28 -2.40 -6.07
N ILE A 369 -5.94 -1.26 -6.26
CA ILE A 369 -6.64 -0.90 -7.53
C ILE A 369 -5.86 0.12 -8.37
N GLN A 370 -4.58 0.27 -8.05
CA GLN A 370 -3.72 1.35 -8.54
C GLN A 370 -3.59 1.42 -10.06
N GLY A 371 -3.58 0.30 -10.79
CA GLY A 371 -3.46 0.33 -12.25
C GLY A 371 -4.58 1.16 -12.89
N PHE A 372 -5.83 0.85 -12.53
CA PHE A 372 -6.99 1.54 -13.06
C PHE A 372 -7.23 2.90 -12.42
N SER A 373 -7.25 3.00 -11.09
CA SER A 373 -7.69 4.24 -10.40
C SER A 373 -6.56 5.18 -9.96
N PHE A 374 -5.29 4.87 -10.23
CA PHE A 374 -4.15 5.74 -9.93
C PHE A 374 -3.23 5.96 -11.13
N ALA A 375 -2.64 4.92 -11.70
CA ALA A 375 -1.68 5.01 -12.81
C ALA A 375 -2.30 5.62 -14.07
N PHE A 376 -3.47 5.10 -14.46
CA PHE A 376 -4.20 5.58 -15.63
C PHE A 376 -4.65 7.05 -15.50
N PRO A 377 -5.38 7.49 -14.45
CA PRO A 377 -5.83 8.88 -14.34
C PRO A 377 -4.68 9.88 -14.19
N ILE A 378 -3.59 9.51 -13.51
CA ILE A 378 -2.41 10.38 -13.40
C ILE A 378 -1.72 10.56 -14.76
N SER A 379 -1.62 9.50 -15.56
CA SER A 379 -1.08 9.59 -16.93
C SER A 379 -1.99 10.41 -17.87
N LEU A 380 -3.31 10.36 -17.64
CA LEU A 380 -4.32 11.08 -18.41
C LEU A 380 -4.49 12.56 -18.01
N THR A 381 -3.95 12.96 -16.85
CA THR A 381 -4.13 14.30 -16.29
C THR A 381 -3.70 15.40 -17.28
N ILE A 382 -2.51 15.28 -17.86
CA ILE A 382 -1.96 16.34 -18.74
C ILE A 382 -2.69 16.42 -20.08
N PRO A 383 -2.96 15.31 -20.80
CA PRO A 383 -3.81 15.34 -21.98
C PRO A 383 -5.17 15.98 -21.72
N VAL A 384 -5.84 15.63 -20.61
CA VAL A 384 -7.15 16.20 -20.27
C VAL A 384 -7.04 17.68 -19.93
N THR A 385 -6.04 18.08 -19.14
CA THR A 385 -5.81 19.50 -18.83
C THR A 385 -5.53 20.31 -20.10
N ILE A 386 -4.70 19.82 -21.03
CA ILE A 386 -4.43 20.51 -22.30
C ILE A 386 -5.71 20.65 -23.11
N SER A 387 -6.48 19.57 -23.31
CA SER A 387 -7.74 19.60 -24.07
C SER A 387 -8.76 20.58 -23.48
N LEU A 388 -8.91 20.61 -22.14
CA LEU A 388 -9.82 21.53 -21.46
C LEU A 388 -9.36 22.99 -21.57
N LEU A 389 -8.04 23.25 -21.45
CA LEU A 389 -7.50 24.60 -21.59
C LEU A 389 -7.63 25.12 -23.03
N ILE A 390 -7.42 24.27 -24.03
CA ILE A 390 -7.62 24.62 -25.45
C ILE A 390 -9.08 24.95 -25.70
N ALA A 391 -10.01 24.10 -25.23
CA ALA A 391 -11.44 24.36 -25.36
C ALA A 391 -11.86 25.67 -24.67
N ALA A 392 -11.40 25.91 -23.43
CA ALA A 392 -11.69 27.13 -22.70
C ALA A 392 -11.14 28.39 -23.38
N CYS A 393 -9.92 28.32 -23.93
CA CYS A 393 -9.33 29.43 -24.70
C CYS A 393 -10.04 29.65 -26.05
N GLY A 394 -10.46 28.57 -26.73
CA GLY A 394 -11.23 28.65 -27.98
C GLY A 394 -12.56 29.36 -27.78
N ILE A 395 -13.35 28.92 -26.79
CA ILE A 395 -14.65 29.53 -26.46
C ILE A 395 -14.51 31.02 -26.12
N ARG A 396 -13.47 31.41 -25.36
CA ARG A 396 -13.23 32.84 -25.05
C ARG A 396 -12.82 33.67 -26.25
N THR A 397 -12.16 33.06 -27.23
CA THR A 397 -11.74 33.75 -28.46
C THR A 397 -12.93 34.02 -29.37
N GLU A 398 -13.91 33.11 -29.41
CA GLU A 398 -15.17 33.27 -30.13
C GLU A 398 -16.14 34.23 -29.41
N ASP A 399 -16.32 34.07 -28.09
CA ASP A 399 -17.16 34.93 -27.24
C ASP A 399 -16.42 35.35 -25.96
N VAL A 400 -16.08 36.63 -25.90
CA VAL A 400 -15.33 37.24 -24.79
C VAL A 400 -16.14 37.24 -23.49
N CYS A 401 -17.48 37.22 -23.56
CA CYS A 401 -18.37 37.35 -22.41
C CYS A 401 -18.90 36.01 -21.88
N PHE A 402 -18.61 34.89 -22.53
CA PHE A 402 -19.16 33.57 -22.17
C PHE A 402 -18.93 33.17 -20.70
N PHE A 403 -17.75 33.48 -20.14
CA PHE A 403 -17.36 33.11 -18.78
C PHE A 403 -17.75 34.13 -17.69
N GLU A 404 -18.46 35.22 -18.04
CA GLU A 404 -18.75 36.35 -17.14
C GLU A 404 -19.54 35.95 -15.88
N ASN A 405 -20.42 34.95 -15.99
CA ASN A 405 -21.22 34.46 -14.86
C ASN A 405 -20.45 33.56 -13.89
N TYR A 406 -19.29 33.02 -14.29
CA TYR A 406 -18.52 32.03 -13.51
C TYR A 406 -17.16 32.55 -13.05
N MET A 407 -16.55 33.48 -13.79
CA MET A 407 -15.23 34.04 -13.48
C MET A 407 -15.22 35.57 -13.64
N PRO A 408 -14.55 36.32 -12.76
CA PRO A 408 -14.43 37.78 -12.91
C PRO A 408 -13.73 38.16 -14.22
N LYS A 409 -14.19 39.23 -14.88
CA LYS A 409 -13.69 39.69 -16.21
C LYS A 409 -12.17 39.86 -16.30
N TYR A 410 -11.55 40.30 -15.19
CA TYR A 410 -10.11 40.54 -15.10
C TYR A 410 -9.27 39.26 -14.90
N LEU A 411 -9.91 38.11 -14.67
CA LEU A 411 -9.25 36.84 -14.41
C LEU A 411 -9.49 35.80 -15.50
N PHE A 412 -8.41 35.31 -16.09
CA PHE A 412 -8.44 34.22 -17.06
C PHE A 412 -7.04 33.71 -17.33
N TRP A 413 -6.93 32.50 -17.87
CA TRP A 413 -5.68 31.96 -18.38
C TRP A 413 -5.04 32.83 -19.47
N ARG A 414 -3.71 32.78 -19.57
CA ARG A 414 -2.98 33.39 -20.70
C ARG A 414 -3.10 32.50 -21.93
N CYS A 415 -4.07 32.81 -22.79
CA CYS A 415 -4.34 32.05 -23.99
C CYS A 415 -3.34 32.38 -25.12
N PRO A 416 -3.02 31.40 -25.97
CA PRO A 416 -2.22 31.62 -27.17
C PRO A 416 -2.98 32.55 -28.15
N ALA A 417 -2.26 33.37 -28.91
CA ALA A 417 -2.84 34.27 -29.92
C ALA A 417 -2.90 33.62 -31.31
N GLY A 418 -3.96 33.88 -32.10
CA GLY A 418 -4.09 33.46 -33.52
C GLY A 418 -5.12 32.35 -33.77
N GLU A 419 -5.20 31.86 -35.03
CA GLU A 419 -5.93 30.64 -35.42
C GLU A 419 -5.21 29.39 -34.88
N PHE A 420 -5.22 29.28 -33.56
CA PHE A 420 -4.37 28.38 -32.81
C PHE A 420 -4.52 26.93 -33.25
N PHE A 421 -5.72 26.44 -33.59
CA PHE A 421 -5.90 25.01 -33.84
C PHE A 421 -5.17 24.49 -35.10
N GLN A 422 -5.20 25.24 -36.21
CA GLN A 422 -4.44 24.86 -37.41
C GLN A 422 -2.94 25.09 -37.22
N GLU A 423 -2.55 26.26 -36.70
CA GLU A 423 -1.14 26.63 -36.53
C GLU A 423 -0.42 25.76 -35.47
N PHE A 424 -1.12 25.37 -34.41
CA PHE A 424 -0.61 24.49 -33.35
C PHE A 424 -0.26 23.09 -33.87
N ILE A 425 -1.09 22.52 -34.74
CA ILE A 425 -0.85 21.18 -35.31
C ILE A 425 0.25 21.23 -36.38
N THR A 426 0.29 22.27 -37.21
CA THR A 426 1.16 22.31 -38.41
C THR A 426 2.52 22.99 -38.21
N THR A 427 2.64 24.06 -37.40
CA THR A 427 3.88 24.87 -37.33
C THR A 427 4.66 24.75 -36.02
N GLN A 428 4.02 24.40 -34.89
CA GLN A 428 4.68 24.37 -33.56
C GLN A 428 5.15 22.98 -33.10
N HIS A 429 5.19 21.98 -33.99
CA HIS A 429 5.58 20.60 -33.65
C HIS A 429 4.84 20.02 -32.44
N ALA A 430 3.52 20.24 -32.35
CA ALA A 430 2.69 19.77 -31.24
C ALA A 430 2.60 18.24 -31.09
N TRP A 431 3.37 17.43 -31.81
CA TRP A 431 3.53 16.00 -31.53
C TRP A 431 4.72 15.72 -30.59
N ILE A 432 5.65 16.66 -30.42
CA ILE A 432 6.85 16.46 -29.61
C ILE A 432 6.51 16.29 -28.12
N TRP A 433 5.46 16.98 -27.62
CA TRP A 433 5.03 16.79 -26.23
C TRP A 433 4.46 15.40 -25.96
N LEU A 434 3.97 14.67 -26.98
CA LEU A 434 3.58 13.27 -26.84
C LEU A 434 4.81 12.39 -26.59
N ALA A 435 5.95 12.70 -27.20
CA ALA A 435 7.21 12.00 -26.90
C ALA A 435 7.66 12.25 -25.45
N TRP A 436 7.47 13.48 -24.93
CA TRP A 436 7.73 13.79 -23.52
C TRP A 436 6.77 13.06 -22.58
N LEU A 437 5.48 12.98 -22.93
CA LEU A 437 4.49 12.22 -22.17
C LEU A 437 4.84 10.72 -22.16
N LEU A 438 5.15 10.13 -23.31
CA LEU A 438 5.57 8.73 -23.41
C LEU A 438 6.81 8.46 -22.57
N SER A 439 7.79 9.36 -22.62
CA SER A 439 8.98 9.29 -21.77
C SER A 439 8.62 9.34 -20.28
N GLN A 440 7.77 10.27 -19.85
CA GLN A 440 7.30 10.33 -18.46
C GLN A 440 6.58 9.02 -18.05
N THR A 441 5.72 8.47 -18.92
CA THR A 441 5.01 7.22 -18.63
C THR A 441 5.95 6.02 -18.51
N TRP A 442 7.03 5.99 -19.28
CA TRP A 442 8.06 4.96 -19.18
C TRP A 442 8.84 5.07 -17.87
N ILE A 443 9.31 6.27 -17.50
CA ILE A 443 10.03 6.49 -16.24
C ILE A 443 9.12 6.12 -15.05
N ALA A 444 7.83 6.43 -15.15
CA ALA A 444 6.82 6.07 -14.15
C ALA A 444 6.24 4.64 -14.33
N VAL A 445 6.78 3.77 -15.19
CA VAL A 445 6.16 2.46 -15.52
C VAL A 445 5.92 1.58 -14.29
N HIS A 446 6.72 1.73 -13.25
CA HIS A 446 6.62 1.01 -11.98
C HIS A 446 5.26 1.22 -11.27
N ILE A 447 4.50 2.28 -11.56
CA ILE A 447 3.18 2.52 -10.98
C ILE A 447 2.08 1.62 -11.59
N TRP A 448 2.32 1.02 -12.75
CA TRP A 448 1.34 0.21 -13.50
C TRP A 448 1.29 -1.25 -13.06
N MET A 449 2.42 -1.81 -12.61
CA MET A 449 2.49 -3.20 -12.13
C MET A 449 3.12 -3.32 -10.74
N PRO A 450 2.45 -2.84 -9.68
CA PRO A 450 3.11 -2.67 -8.40
C PRO A 450 2.88 -3.88 -7.50
N LYS A 451 3.96 -4.33 -6.87
CA LYS A 451 4.05 -5.47 -5.97
C LYS A 451 3.96 -4.99 -4.53
N CYS A 452 2.78 -4.50 -4.15
CA CYS A 452 2.53 -4.06 -2.79
C CYS A 452 1.63 -5.05 -2.04
N GLU A 453 1.98 -5.31 -0.78
CA GLU A 453 1.09 -5.96 0.17
C GLU A 453 -0.22 -5.15 0.32
N ARG A 454 -1.32 -5.87 0.51
CA ARG A 454 -2.64 -5.28 0.75
C ARG A 454 -2.60 -4.45 2.03
N LEU A 455 -3.20 -3.26 1.99
CA LEU A 455 -3.29 -2.34 3.14
C LEU A 455 -1.93 -1.94 3.75
N ALA A 456 -0.87 -1.92 2.94
CA ALA A 456 0.46 -1.48 3.36
C ALA A 456 0.45 -0.07 3.95
N SER A 457 1.43 0.19 4.83
CA SER A 457 1.64 1.52 5.41
C SER A 457 2.03 2.53 4.33
N THR A 458 1.74 3.81 4.58
CA THR A 458 2.06 4.89 3.63
C THR A 458 3.56 4.97 3.33
N GLU A 459 4.40 4.69 4.32
CA GLU A 459 5.86 4.74 4.24
C GLU A 459 6.45 3.60 3.40
N LYS A 460 5.73 2.46 3.34
CA LYS A 460 6.05 1.35 2.44
C LYS A 460 5.61 1.67 1.01
N LEU A 461 4.45 2.31 0.84
CA LEU A 461 3.90 2.68 -0.47
C LEU A 461 4.65 3.83 -1.16
N PHE A 462 4.96 4.90 -0.45
CA PHE A 462 5.63 6.08 -1.00
C PHE A 462 7.02 6.22 -0.40
N VAL A 463 7.98 6.69 -1.20
CA VAL A 463 9.34 6.95 -0.70
C VAL A 463 9.29 8.07 0.31
N ASN A 464 8.74 9.20 -0.10
CA ASN A 464 8.40 10.32 0.77
C ASN A 464 6.89 10.29 1.07
N PRO A 465 6.42 10.25 2.33
CA PRO A 465 4.99 10.34 2.61
C PRO A 465 4.37 11.69 2.21
N MET A 466 5.16 12.65 1.73
CA MET A 466 4.75 13.99 1.30
C MET A 466 4.49 14.10 -0.21
N TYR A 467 3.84 15.18 -0.64
CA TYR A 467 3.64 15.53 -2.04
C TYR A 467 4.00 16.99 -2.32
N CYS A 468 4.32 17.31 -3.58
CA CYS A 468 4.49 18.66 -4.09
C CYS A 468 3.18 19.12 -4.76
N ALA A 469 2.55 20.16 -4.22
CA ALA A 469 1.25 20.64 -4.69
C ALA A 469 1.31 21.34 -6.05
N ALA A 470 2.47 21.86 -6.45
CA ALA A 470 2.64 22.50 -7.75
C ALA A 470 2.65 21.48 -8.91
N LEU A 471 3.30 20.33 -8.71
CA LEU A 471 3.40 19.28 -9.72
C LEU A 471 2.78 18.00 -9.16
N ILE A 472 1.49 18.02 -8.84
CA ILE A 472 0.83 16.94 -8.09
C ILE A 472 0.91 15.57 -8.80
N ASP A 473 0.69 15.56 -10.12
CA ASP A 473 0.70 14.36 -10.95
C ASP A 473 2.11 13.77 -11.07
N GLN A 474 3.12 14.58 -11.41
CA GLN A 474 4.52 14.11 -11.39
C GLN A 474 4.96 13.74 -9.98
N SER A 475 4.53 14.50 -8.98
CA SER A 475 4.91 14.30 -7.59
C SER A 475 4.46 12.96 -7.07
N ILE A 476 3.20 12.55 -7.30
CA ILE A 476 2.70 11.29 -6.75
C ILE A 476 3.16 10.11 -7.62
N ALA A 477 3.25 10.28 -8.95
CA ALA A 477 3.76 9.25 -9.86
C ALA A 477 5.21 8.86 -9.53
N MET A 478 6.10 9.86 -9.42
CA MET A 478 7.54 9.63 -9.25
C MET A 478 7.95 9.28 -7.82
N ASN A 479 7.07 9.55 -6.85
CA ASN A 479 7.28 9.27 -5.44
C ASN A 479 6.70 7.92 -4.98
N ARG A 480 5.87 7.27 -5.82
CA ARG A 480 5.43 5.89 -5.58
C ARG A 480 6.67 5.01 -5.56
N ARG A 481 6.88 4.26 -4.47
CA ARG A 481 8.08 3.44 -4.30
C ARG A 481 8.20 2.39 -5.40
N ARG A 482 9.37 2.28 -6.03
CA ARG A 482 9.75 1.16 -6.89
C ARG A 482 9.91 -0.09 -6.03
N ASP A 483 9.32 -1.20 -6.46
CA ASP A 483 9.34 -2.44 -5.69
C ASP A 483 10.74 -3.10 -5.78
N ASP A 484 11.61 -2.76 -4.83
CA ASP A 484 13.03 -3.17 -4.78
C ASP A 484 13.23 -4.58 -4.15
N GLU A 485 12.16 -5.24 -3.68
CA GLU A 485 12.22 -6.60 -3.13
C GLU A 485 12.23 -7.64 -4.26
N GLY A 486 13.24 -8.52 -4.24
CA GLY A 486 13.53 -9.46 -5.32
C GLY A 486 12.32 -10.33 -5.69
N GLU A 487 12.08 -10.48 -7.00
CA GLU A 487 11.16 -11.48 -7.53
C GLU A 487 11.57 -12.86 -7.00
N ILE A 488 10.69 -13.50 -6.21
CA ILE A 488 10.76 -14.94 -6.03
C ILE A 488 10.48 -15.53 -7.41
N LYS A 489 11.52 -16.01 -8.09
CA LYS A 489 11.37 -16.60 -9.43
C LYS A 489 10.76 -17.98 -9.29
N SER A 490 9.79 -18.30 -10.14
CA SER A 490 9.25 -19.66 -10.27
C SER A 490 10.35 -20.68 -10.63
N ASP A 491 11.38 -20.26 -11.36
CA ASP A 491 12.54 -21.10 -11.69
C ASP A 491 13.42 -21.44 -10.47
N GLU A 492 13.56 -20.54 -9.48
CA GLU A 492 14.27 -20.84 -8.22
C GLU A 492 13.49 -21.80 -7.33
N LEU A 493 12.16 -21.74 -7.36
CA LEU A 493 11.29 -22.71 -6.69
C LEU A 493 11.33 -24.08 -7.38
N ALA A 494 11.40 -24.12 -8.72
CA ALA A 494 11.38 -25.35 -9.49
C ALA A 494 12.71 -26.13 -9.47
N LEU A 495 13.85 -25.42 -9.38
CA LEU A 495 15.18 -26.05 -9.37
C LEU A 495 15.49 -26.86 -8.11
N ASP A 496 14.84 -26.57 -6.98
CA ASP A 496 14.93 -27.38 -5.76
C ASP A 496 13.95 -28.58 -5.73
N THR A 497 13.05 -28.69 -6.72
CA THR A 497 12.03 -29.76 -6.77
C THR A 497 12.35 -30.89 -7.76
N HIS A 498 13.51 -30.86 -8.42
CA HIS A 498 13.89 -31.86 -9.42
C HIS A 498 14.53 -33.15 -8.85
N ASP A 499 14.68 -33.26 -7.53
CA ASP A 499 14.88 -34.56 -6.88
C ASP A 499 13.50 -35.21 -6.64
N ASP A 500 13.00 -35.91 -7.65
CA ASP A 500 11.78 -36.72 -7.64
C ASP A 500 11.88 -37.98 -6.73
N ASN A 501 12.71 -37.94 -5.68
CA ASN A 501 12.69 -38.89 -4.57
C ASN A 501 12.15 -38.22 -3.31
N ASP A 502 10.84 -38.34 -3.12
CA ASP A 502 10.20 -38.43 -1.81
C ASP A 502 10.63 -37.39 -0.75
N ILE A 503 10.32 -36.10 -0.98
CA ILE A 503 10.35 -35.03 0.05
C ILE A 503 9.51 -35.43 1.30
N SER A 504 8.62 -36.43 1.17
CA SER A 504 7.83 -36.98 2.26
C SER A 504 8.63 -37.81 3.29
N GLN A 505 9.84 -38.30 2.93
CA GLN A 505 10.70 -39.14 3.77
C GLN A 505 11.82 -38.38 4.51
N TYR A 506 12.12 -37.13 4.13
CA TYR A 506 13.25 -36.38 4.72
C TYR A 506 13.07 -36.02 6.22
N TYR A 507 11.87 -36.19 6.78
CA TYR A 507 11.57 -35.83 8.18
C TYR A 507 11.45 -37.03 9.14
N GLU A 508 11.61 -38.28 8.70
CA GLU A 508 11.44 -39.46 9.58
C GLU A 508 12.66 -40.35 9.79
N THR A 509 13.81 -40.05 9.18
CA THR A 509 15.04 -40.86 9.38
C THR A 509 16.29 -40.00 9.48
N ILE A 510 16.44 -39.29 10.61
CA ILE A 510 17.76 -38.90 11.11
C ILE A 510 18.00 -39.70 12.38
N SER A 511 18.43 -40.94 12.21
CA SER A 511 19.12 -41.66 13.29
C SER A 511 20.35 -42.43 12.84
N ILE A 512 20.55 -42.76 11.56
CA ILE A 512 21.79 -43.43 11.12
C ILE A 512 22.06 -43.07 9.65
N GLN A 513 23.04 -42.22 9.38
CA GLN A 513 24.00 -42.44 8.29
C GLN A 513 25.17 -41.46 8.38
N THR A 514 26.34 -42.08 8.59
CA THR A 514 27.68 -41.55 8.75
C THR A 514 28.19 -40.91 7.45
N GLU A 515 29.11 -39.97 7.64
CA GLU A 515 30.06 -39.40 6.68
C GLU A 515 30.32 -40.24 5.42
N SER A 516 30.21 -39.62 4.24
CA SER A 516 31.18 -39.70 3.14
C SER A 516 30.64 -39.00 1.89
N SER A 517 31.19 -37.82 1.57
CA SER A 517 31.62 -37.38 0.24
C SER A 517 31.85 -35.87 0.26
N GLY A 518 33.12 -35.50 0.41
CA GLY A 518 33.57 -34.13 0.29
C GLY A 518 33.51 -33.64 -1.16
N ASN A 519 33.11 -32.39 -1.35
CA ASN A 519 33.76 -31.55 -2.32
C ASN A 519 33.78 -30.10 -1.83
N GLN A 520 34.98 -29.64 -1.52
CA GLN A 520 35.27 -28.30 -1.06
C GLN A 520 35.10 -27.31 -2.23
N ASN A 521 34.25 -26.31 -2.05
CA ASN A 521 34.49 -24.97 -2.56
C ASN A 521 33.91 -23.97 -1.57
N GLY A 522 34.80 -23.46 -0.71
CA GLY A 522 34.48 -22.47 0.30
C GLY A 522 34.12 -21.13 -0.32
N ARG A 523 32.85 -20.74 -0.15
CA ARG A 523 32.41 -19.34 -0.01
C ARG A 523 31.06 -19.31 0.72
N THR A 524 31.14 -19.10 2.04
CA THR A 524 30.11 -18.55 2.94
C THR A 524 28.71 -19.19 2.94
N ALA A 525 28.55 -20.17 3.84
CA ALA A 525 27.27 -20.69 4.32
C ALA A 525 26.58 -19.71 5.29
N SER A 526 26.04 -18.58 4.80
CA SER A 526 25.37 -17.58 5.67
C SER A 526 24.21 -16.82 5.03
N CYS A 527 23.55 -17.35 4.00
CA CYS A 527 22.39 -16.67 3.40
C CYS A 527 21.17 -17.59 3.45
N ALA A 528 20.07 -17.09 4.03
CA ALA A 528 18.77 -17.75 4.02
C ALA A 528 18.40 -18.19 2.59
N LYS A 529 17.84 -19.39 2.45
CA LYS A 529 17.36 -19.89 1.16
C LYS A 529 16.04 -19.21 0.83
N THR A 530 15.73 -19.03 -0.46
CA THR A 530 14.45 -18.45 -0.92
C THR A 530 13.24 -19.23 -0.37
N THR A 531 13.38 -20.54 -0.14
CA THR A 531 12.35 -21.41 0.48
C THR A 531 12.09 -21.12 1.96
N ASP A 532 13.00 -20.45 2.67
CA ASP A 532 12.78 -20.07 4.09
C ASP A 532 11.84 -18.87 4.22
N HIS A 533 11.59 -18.16 3.11
CA HIS A 533 10.63 -17.06 3.03
C HIS A 533 9.20 -17.54 2.73
N ILE A 534 9.02 -18.82 2.41
CA ILE A 534 7.70 -19.42 2.20
C ILE A 534 6.97 -19.53 3.53
N ILE A 535 5.71 -19.11 3.54
CA ILE A 535 4.86 -19.16 4.73
C ILE A 535 4.48 -20.60 5.03
N ARG A 536 4.66 -21.01 6.29
CA ARG A 536 4.26 -22.33 6.78
C ARG A 536 3.14 -22.19 7.79
N ILE A 537 2.05 -22.92 7.60
CA ILE A 537 0.90 -22.92 8.49
C ILE A 537 0.71 -24.32 9.07
N TYR A 538 0.89 -24.44 10.39
CA TYR A 538 0.56 -25.63 11.15
C TYR A 538 -0.84 -25.46 11.76
N ALA A 539 -1.84 -26.13 11.20
CA ALA A 539 -3.17 -26.19 11.81
C ALA A 539 -3.16 -27.15 12.99
N CYS A 540 -3.41 -26.65 14.19
CA CYS A 540 -3.40 -27.40 15.43
C CYS A 540 -4.79 -27.41 16.06
N ALA A 541 -5.46 -28.54 16.01
CA ALA A 541 -6.75 -28.74 16.65
C ALA A 541 -6.61 -29.57 17.92
N THR A 542 -7.28 -29.18 19.00
CA THR A 542 -7.41 -30.00 20.22
C THR A 542 -8.79 -30.63 20.28
N MET A 543 -8.86 -31.94 20.52
CA MET A 543 -10.11 -32.70 20.61
C MET A 543 -10.14 -33.56 21.88
N TRP A 544 -11.32 -33.78 22.43
CA TRP A 544 -11.54 -34.72 23.54
C TRP A 544 -12.81 -35.55 23.31
N HIS A 545 -13.97 -34.99 23.65
CA HIS A 545 -15.29 -35.62 23.56
C HIS A 545 -16.17 -34.98 22.48
N GLU A 546 -15.60 -34.70 21.31
CA GLU A 546 -16.33 -34.08 20.20
C GLU A 546 -17.40 -35.03 19.63
N THR A 547 -18.54 -34.46 19.23
CA THR A 547 -19.61 -35.14 18.52
C THR A 547 -19.22 -35.50 17.09
N THR A 548 -20.05 -36.31 16.43
CA THR A 548 -19.78 -36.73 15.04
C THR A 548 -19.86 -35.53 14.10
N GLU A 549 -20.82 -34.64 14.34
CA GLU A 549 -21.04 -33.42 13.58
C GLU A 549 -19.89 -32.43 13.75
N GLU A 550 -19.42 -32.19 14.98
CA GLU A 550 -18.27 -31.30 15.27
C GLU A 550 -17.00 -31.77 14.55
N MET A 551 -16.65 -33.06 14.68
CA MET A 551 -15.50 -33.63 14.00
C MET A 551 -15.60 -33.49 12.47
N ILE A 552 -16.79 -33.69 11.89
CA ILE A 552 -17.00 -33.53 10.44
C ILE A 552 -16.78 -32.07 10.03
N GLN A 553 -17.28 -31.09 10.79
CA GLN A 553 -17.13 -29.66 10.46
C GLN A 553 -15.67 -29.20 10.51
N MET A 554 -14.92 -29.62 11.54
CA MET A 554 -13.49 -29.34 11.64
C MET A 554 -12.71 -29.98 10.49
N LEU A 555 -12.96 -31.27 10.21
CA LEU A 555 -12.29 -31.98 9.11
C LEU A 555 -12.64 -31.39 7.74
N LYS A 556 -13.89 -30.97 7.50
CA LYS A 556 -14.29 -30.24 6.28
C LYS A 556 -13.43 -28.98 6.10
N SER A 557 -13.23 -28.20 7.17
CA SER A 557 -12.43 -26.97 7.12
C SER A 557 -10.96 -27.24 6.78
N VAL A 558 -10.39 -28.28 7.39
CA VAL A 558 -9.03 -28.73 7.10
C VAL A 558 -8.86 -29.23 5.66
N ILE A 559 -9.82 -30.01 5.15
CA ILE A 559 -9.75 -30.58 3.80
C ILE A 559 -9.95 -29.49 2.73
N ARG A 560 -10.78 -28.47 2.99
CA ARG A 560 -10.87 -27.27 2.14
C ARG A 560 -9.54 -26.52 2.05
N MET A 561 -8.76 -26.46 3.14
CA MET A 561 -7.40 -25.89 3.12
C MET A 561 -6.44 -26.74 2.30
N ASP A 562 -6.53 -28.07 2.40
CA ASP A 562 -5.73 -28.99 1.59
C ASP A 562 -6.01 -28.85 0.08
N GLU A 563 -7.28 -28.70 -0.29
CA GLU A 563 -7.71 -28.43 -1.66
C GLU A 563 -7.16 -27.10 -2.20
N ASP A 564 -7.31 -26.00 -1.44
CA ASP A 564 -6.80 -24.67 -1.81
C ASP A 564 -5.28 -24.67 -1.98
N GLN A 565 -4.55 -25.25 -1.03
CA GLN A 565 -3.10 -25.33 -1.08
C GLN A 565 -2.61 -26.19 -2.26
N SER A 566 -3.28 -27.32 -2.53
CA SER A 566 -3.00 -28.18 -3.68
C SER A 566 -3.22 -27.46 -5.01
N ALA A 567 -4.30 -26.69 -5.14
CA ALA A 567 -4.58 -25.90 -6.33
C ALA A 567 -3.49 -24.86 -6.59
N ARG A 568 -3.04 -24.13 -5.55
CA ARG A 568 -1.94 -23.14 -5.66
C ARG A 568 -0.62 -23.79 -6.03
N ARG A 569 -0.28 -24.92 -5.40
CA ARG A 569 0.92 -25.71 -5.73
C ARG A 569 0.93 -26.18 -7.18
N ASN A 570 -0.21 -26.66 -7.68
CA ASN A 570 -0.34 -27.09 -9.07
C ASN A 570 -0.23 -25.91 -10.05
N ALA A 571 -0.82 -24.76 -9.72
CA ALA A 571 -0.68 -23.54 -10.53
C ALA A 571 0.80 -23.10 -10.62
N GLN A 572 1.53 -23.14 -9.51
CA GLN A 572 2.97 -22.84 -9.53
C GLN A 572 3.77 -23.85 -10.36
N LYS A 573 3.53 -25.15 -10.15
CA LYS A 573 4.30 -26.22 -10.82
C LYS A 573 4.03 -26.30 -12.32
N TYR A 574 2.76 -26.24 -12.73
CA TYR A 574 2.37 -26.49 -14.13
C TYR A 574 2.19 -25.22 -14.95
N LEU A 575 1.71 -24.12 -14.36
CA LEU A 575 1.50 -22.85 -15.08
C LEU A 575 2.66 -21.86 -14.92
N ARG A 576 3.66 -22.18 -14.08
CA ARG A 576 4.81 -21.31 -13.75
C ARG A 576 4.42 -19.92 -13.24
N ILE A 577 3.21 -19.80 -12.69
CA ILE A 577 2.68 -18.58 -12.09
C ILE A 577 3.20 -18.49 -10.65
N VAL A 578 3.85 -17.39 -10.28
CA VAL A 578 4.26 -17.15 -8.88
C VAL A 578 3.05 -16.61 -8.11
N ASP A 579 2.43 -17.45 -7.29
CA ASP A 579 1.37 -17.02 -6.38
C ASP A 579 1.99 -16.34 -5.14
N PRO A 580 1.77 -15.02 -4.92
CA PRO A 580 2.27 -14.30 -3.74
C PRO A 580 1.63 -14.75 -2.42
N ASP A 581 0.51 -15.47 -2.50
CA ASP A 581 -0.24 -15.97 -1.35
C ASP A 581 -0.04 -17.48 -1.13
N TYR A 582 0.99 -18.06 -1.74
CA TYR A 582 1.35 -19.46 -1.50
C TYR A 582 1.80 -19.70 -0.07
N TYR A 583 1.37 -20.84 0.48
CA TYR A 583 1.75 -21.33 1.79
C TYR A 583 1.92 -22.85 1.78
N GLU A 584 2.73 -23.36 2.70
CA GLU A 584 2.79 -24.78 3.05
C GLU A 584 1.82 -25.05 4.20
N PHE A 585 1.14 -26.20 4.14
CA PHE A 585 0.08 -26.55 5.08
C PHE A 585 0.30 -27.96 5.64
N GLU A 586 0.25 -28.08 6.97
CA GLU A 586 0.27 -29.35 7.68
C GLU A 586 -0.70 -29.29 8.85
N VAL A 587 -1.36 -30.42 9.13
CA VAL A 587 -2.43 -30.49 10.13
C VAL A 587 -2.06 -31.45 11.24
N HIS A 588 -2.26 -30.98 12.47
CA HIS A 588 -2.03 -31.71 13.70
C HIS A 588 -3.30 -31.69 14.56
N VAL A 589 -3.80 -32.87 14.91
CA VAL A 589 -4.95 -33.05 15.80
C VAL A 589 -4.49 -33.71 17.08
N PHE A 590 -4.72 -33.10 18.22
CA PHE A 590 -4.30 -33.62 19.52
C PHE A 590 -5.52 -34.16 20.27
N PHE A 591 -5.62 -35.48 20.35
CA PHE A 591 -6.63 -36.17 21.17
C PHE A 591 -6.14 -36.26 22.60
N ASP A 592 -6.89 -35.64 23.50
CA ASP A 592 -6.70 -35.79 24.93
C ASP A 592 -7.36 -37.07 25.44
N ASP A 593 -6.73 -37.75 26.40
CA ASP A 593 -7.16 -39.05 26.97
C ASP A 593 -7.64 -40.07 25.91
N ALA A 594 -6.74 -40.40 24.97
CA ALA A 594 -7.06 -41.16 23.76
C ALA A 594 -7.19 -42.69 23.97
N PHE A 595 -6.90 -43.19 25.17
CA PHE A 595 -6.83 -44.62 25.46
C PHE A 595 -7.74 -44.98 26.65
N GLU A 596 -8.41 -46.12 26.54
CA GLU A 596 -9.28 -46.72 27.56
C GLU A 596 -8.91 -48.19 27.75
N LEU A 597 -9.26 -48.76 28.91
CA LEU A 597 -9.09 -50.19 29.15
C LEU A 597 -10.05 -50.96 28.24
N SER A 598 -9.61 -52.09 27.70
CA SER A 598 -10.45 -52.89 26.82
C SER A 598 -11.54 -53.61 27.61
N ASP A 599 -12.74 -53.69 27.03
CA ASP A 599 -13.88 -54.38 27.66
C ASP A 599 -13.64 -55.90 27.80
N ASP A 600 -12.76 -56.46 26.96
CA ASP A 600 -12.47 -57.90 26.90
C ASP A 600 -11.28 -58.32 27.78
N ASN A 601 -10.37 -57.38 28.08
CA ASN A 601 -9.15 -57.61 28.83
C ASN A 601 -8.71 -56.36 29.60
N ASP A 602 -8.80 -56.43 30.93
CA ASP A 602 -8.44 -55.33 31.84
C ASP A 602 -6.94 -54.96 31.82
N GLU A 603 -6.09 -55.75 31.15
CA GLU A 603 -4.66 -55.45 30.97
C GLU A 603 -4.35 -54.76 29.63
N GLU A 604 -5.29 -54.72 28.69
CA GLU A 604 -5.06 -54.16 27.35
C GLU A 604 -5.64 -52.75 27.23
N MET A 605 -4.79 -51.78 26.86
CA MET A 605 -5.20 -50.40 26.56
C MET A 605 -5.54 -50.24 25.09
N VAL A 606 -6.80 -49.96 24.79
CA VAL A 606 -7.32 -49.74 23.43
C VAL A 606 -7.60 -48.25 23.19
N VAL A 607 -7.62 -47.85 21.92
CA VAL A 607 -8.03 -46.49 21.57
C VAL A 607 -9.51 -46.25 21.91
N ASN A 608 -9.80 -45.07 22.43
CA ASN A 608 -11.14 -44.72 22.87
C ASN A 608 -12.15 -44.65 21.72
N ARG A 609 -13.45 -44.63 22.07
CA ARG A 609 -14.54 -44.49 21.08
C ARG A 609 -14.43 -43.25 20.18
N PHE A 610 -13.88 -42.14 20.65
CA PHE A 610 -13.78 -40.88 19.91
C PHE A 610 -12.70 -40.93 18.83
N VAL A 611 -11.58 -41.60 19.10
CA VAL A 611 -10.55 -41.88 18.09
C VAL A 611 -11.11 -42.81 17.02
N LYS A 612 -11.87 -43.85 17.41
CA LYS A 612 -12.57 -44.74 16.47
C LYS A 612 -13.60 -43.97 15.63
N GLN A 613 -14.30 -43.02 16.23
CA GLN A 613 -15.24 -42.13 15.54
C GLN A 613 -14.53 -41.26 14.50
N MET A 614 -13.40 -40.62 14.84
CA MET A 614 -12.64 -39.80 13.88
C MET A 614 -12.22 -40.61 12.63
N VAL A 615 -11.74 -41.84 12.84
CA VAL A 615 -11.34 -42.73 11.74
C VAL A 615 -12.51 -43.04 10.80
N ARG A 616 -13.75 -43.12 11.31
CA ARG A 616 -14.94 -43.39 10.50
C ARG A 616 -15.44 -42.17 9.74
N VAL A 617 -15.32 -40.97 10.31
CA VAL A 617 -15.87 -39.75 9.71
C VAL A 617 -14.95 -39.08 8.69
N ILE A 618 -13.66 -39.42 8.66
CA ILE A 618 -12.68 -38.77 7.79
C ILE A 618 -13.03 -38.93 6.29
N ASP A 619 -13.52 -40.11 5.88
CA ASP A 619 -13.95 -40.39 4.50
C ASP A 619 -15.21 -39.60 4.16
N THR A 620 -16.14 -39.46 5.12
CA THR A 620 -17.35 -38.65 4.96
C THR A 620 -17.01 -37.17 4.78
N ALA A 621 -16.10 -36.64 5.60
CA ALA A 621 -15.64 -35.26 5.48
C ALA A 621 -14.96 -35.00 4.13
N ALA A 622 -14.07 -35.90 3.69
CA ALA A 622 -13.41 -35.79 2.39
C ALA A 622 -14.41 -35.83 1.23
N SER A 623 -15.37 -36.74 1.29
CA SER A 623 -16.39 -36.89 0.25
C SER A 623 -17.31 -35.66 0.16
N ASN A 624 -17.63 -35.05 1.30
CA ASN A 624 -18.45 -33.85 1.36
C ASN A 624 -17.77 -32.63 0.74
N VAL A 625 -16.45 -32.45 0.97
CA VAL A 625 -15.71 -31.31 0.40
C VAL A 625 -15.52 -31.45 -1.10
N HIS A 626 -15.09 -32.62 -1.56
CA HIS A 626 -14.80 -32.86 -2.98
C HIS A 626 -16.04 -33.24 -3.81
N GLN A 627 -17.22 -33.32 -3.19
CA GLN A 627 -18.50 -33.66 -3.82
C GLN A 627 -18.47 -34.98 -4.63
N CYS A 628 -17.59 -35.90 -4.25
CA CYS A 628 -17.48 -37.23 -4.84
C CYS A 628 -17.06 -38.24 -3.76
N ASN A 629 -17.34 -39.52 -3.99
CA ASN A 629 -17.03 -40.55 -3.00
C ASN A 629 -15.51 -40.79 -2.92
N ILE A 630 -14.88 -40.27 -1.87
CA ILE A 630 -13.45 -40.40 -1.61
C ILE A 630 -13.23 -41.30 -0.41
N ARG A 631 -12.35 -42.30 -0.58
CA ARG A 631 -11.86 -43.14 0.50
C ARG A 631 -10.36 -42.91 0.67
N LEU A 632 -9.97 -42.45 1.85
CA LEU A 632 -8.58 -42.28 2.21
C LEU A 632 -7.92 -43.63 2.46
N LYS A 633 -6.61 -43.70 2.21
CA LYS A 633 -5.82 -44.87 2.62
C LYS A 633 -5.82 -44.95 4.15
N PRO A 634 -5.83 -46.17 4.73
CA PRO A 634 -5.69 -46.34 6.17
C PRO A 634 -4.46 -45.60 6.72
N PRO A 635 -4.55 -45.02 7.93
CA PRO A 635 -3.43 -44.26 8.50
C PRO A 635 -2.25 -45.15 8.84
N LYS A 636 -1.04 -44.60 8.73
CA LYS A 636 0.16 -45.21 9.32
C LYS A 636 0.07 -45.04 10.85
N LYS A 637 0.18 -46.15 11.58
CA LYS A 637 0.15 -46.19 13.05
C LYS A 637 1.59 -46.19 13.56
N LEU A 638 1.95 -45.24 14.41
CA LEU A 638 3.29 -45.09 14.95
C LEU A 638 3.24 -44.97 16.47
N PRO A 639 4.01 -45.78 17.22
CA PRO A 639 4.14 -45.61 18.66
C PRO A 639 4.96 -44.35 18.97
N THR A 640 4.60 -43.62 20.02
CA THR A 640 5.31 -42.40 20.44
C THR A 640 5.51 -42.37 21.95
N PRO A 641 6.48 -41.60 22.47
CA PRO A 641 6.75 -41.52 23.92
C PRO A 641 5.55 -41.08 24.76
N TYR A 642 4.62 -40.33 24.17
CA TYR A 642 3.41 -39.81 24.83
C TYR A 642 2.15 -40.65 24.59
N GLY A 643 2.25 -41.78 23.86
CA GLY A 643 1.11 -42.60 23.48
C GLY A 643 1.26 -43.18 22.08
N GLY A 644 0.53 -42.60 21.11
CA GLY A 644 0.61 -43.03 19.71
C GLY A 644 0.33 -41.90 18.72
N ARG A 645 0.45 -42.22 17.43
CA ARG A 645 0.20 -41.28 16.33
C ARG A 645 -0.41 -41.99 15.13
N LEU A 646 -1.40 -41.36 14.51
CA LEU A 646 -2.01 -41.77 13.25
C LEU A 646 -1.68 -40.74 12.17
N VAL A 647 -1.15 -41.19 11.03
CA VAL A 647 -0.75 -40.31 9.93
C VAL A 647 -1.52 -40.67 8.66
N TRP A 648 -2.29 -39.72 8.15
CA TRP A 648 -2.96 -39.79 6.86
C TRP A 648 -2.26 -38.88 5.85
N GLN A 649 -2.33 -39.28 4.58
CA GLN A 649 -2.05 -38.40 3.44
C GLN A 649 -3.39 -37.99 2.83
N MET A 650 -3.68 -36.69 2.86
CA MET A 650 -4.92 -36.12 2.32
C MET A 650 -4.89 -36.07 0.78
N PRO A 651 -6.04 -35.89 0.09
CA PRO A 651 -6.12 -35.90 -1.37
C PRO A 651 -5.19 -34.87 -2.06
N GLY A 652 -5.02 -33.71 -1.44
CA GLY A 652 -4.12 -32.65 -1.87
C GLY A 652 -2.64 -32.92 -1.60
N LYS A 653 -2.27 -34.11 -1.09
CA LYS A 653 -0.92 -34.58 -0.72
C LYS A 653 -0.33 -33.97 0.56
N ASN A 654 -1.07 -33.14 1.29
CA ASN A 654 -0.62 -32.69 2.61
C ASN A 654 -0.86 -33.76 3.69
N LYS A 655 -0.16 -33.64 4.82
CA LYS A 655 -0.24 -34.60 5.93
C LYS A 655 -1.30 -34.16 6.96
N LEU A 656 -2.10 -35.12 7.41
CA LEU A 656 -2.95 -34.99 8.58
C LEU A 656 -2.44 -35.95 9.65
N ILE A 657 -2.08 -35.42 10.81
CA ILE A 657 -1.44 -36.16 11.89
C ILE A 657 -2.29 -36.07 13.14
N ALA A 658 -2.85 -37.19 13.61
CA ALA A 658 -3.48 -37.27 14.92
C ALA A 658 -2.50 -37.79 15.97
N HIS A 659 -2.23 -36.96 16.97
CA HIS A 659 -1.46 -37.29 18.16
C HIS A 659 -2.40 -37.83 19.22
N LEU A 660 -2.20 -39.08 19.63
CA LEU A 660 -3.00 -39.77 20.64
C LEU A 660 -2.28 -39.71 21.98
N LYS A 661 -2.81 -38.92 22.92
CA LYS A 661 -2.21 -38.75 24.25
C LYS A 661 -2.68 -39.84 25.21
N ASP A 662 -1.73 -40.45 25.88
CA ASP A 662 -1.96 -41.38 26.98
C ASP A 662 -1.87 -40.61 28.31
N LYS A 663 -2.96 -40.58 29.08
CA LYS A 663 -3.03 -39.87 30.37
C LYS A 663 -2.03 -40.37 31.40
N SER A 664 -1.54 -41.61 31.26
CA SER A 664 -0.53 -42.18 32.15
C SER A 664 0.88 -41.64 31.85
N LYS A 665 1.12 -41.16 30.62
CA LYS A 665 2.45 -40.72 30.14
C LYS A 665 2.60 -39.21 30.08
N ILE A 666 1.52 -38.50 29.73
CA ILE A 666 1.54 -37.04 29.55
C ILE A 666 0.34 -36.38 30.23
N ARG A 667 0.53 -35.12 30.66
CA ARG A 667 -0.54 -34.34 31.30
C ARG A 667 -1.75 -34.20 30.36
N HIS A 668 -2.93 -34.47 30.90
CA HIS A 668 -4.21 -34.32 30.23
C HIS A 668 -4.73 -32.87 30.37
N ARG A 669 -5.82 -32.55 29.67
CA ARG A 669 -6.50 -31.25 29.46
C ARG A 669 -6.03 -30.45 28.24
N LYS A 670 -6.94 -29.61 27.75
CA LYS A 670 -6.80 -28.74 26.55
C LYS A 670 -5.51 -27.92 26.57
N ARG A 671 -5.22 -27.22 27.66
CA ARG A 671 -3.99 -26.43 27.83
C ARG A 671 -2.72 -27.26 27.64
N TRP A 672 -2.65 -28.46 28.21
CA TRP A 672 -1.46 -29.32 28.09
C TRP A 672 -1.31 -29.89 26.68
N SER A 673 -2.42 -30.10 25.95
CA SER A 673 -2.39 -30.37 24.51
C SER A 673 -1.84 -29.18 23.73
N GLN A 674 -2.16 -27.93 24.13
CA GLN A 674 -1.60 -26.73 23.50
C GLN A 674 -0.10 -26.61 23.70
N VAL A 675 0.36 -26.75 24.95
CA VAL A 675 1.78 -26.78 25.28
C VAL A 675 2.51 -27.87 24.49
N MET A 676 1.93 -29.07 24.42
CA MET A 676 2.52 -30.19 23.69
C MET A 676 2.76 -29.89 22.21
N TYR A 677 1.78 -29.30 21.50
CA TYR A 677 1.99 -28.97 20.09
C TYR A 677 3.03 -27.88 19.90
N MET A 678 3.10 -26.89 20.80
CA MET A 678 4.09 -25.82 20.71
C MET A 678 5.51 -26.40 20.86
N TYR A 679 5.74 -27.30 21.82
CA TYR A 679 7.03 -27.98 21.97
C TYR A 679 7.35 -28.92 20.80
N TYR A 680 6.37 -29.65 20.28
CA TYR A 680 6.57 -30.53 19.15
C TYR A 680 6.91 -29.77 17.87
N LEU A 681 6.20 -28.68 17.58
CA LEU A 681 6.39 -27.90 16.34
C LEU A 681 7.58 -26.94 16.41
N LEU A 682 7.75 -26.25 17.53
CA LEU A 682 8.78 -25.22 17.67
C LEU A 682 10.08 -25.80 18.22
N GLY A 683 10.01 -26.68 19.22
CA GLY A 683 11.19 -27.35 19.77
C GLY A 683 11.72 -28.43 18.82
N HIS A 684 10.95 -29.50 18.66
CA HIS A 684 11.42 -30.69 17.93
C HIS A 684 11.51 -30.45 16.41
N LYS A 685 10.47 -29.90 15.76
CA LYS A 685 10.49 -29.72 14.30
C LYS A 685 11.31 -28.54 13.78
N LEU A 686 11.53 -27.50 14.58
CA LEU A 686 12.21 -26.28 14.13
C LEU A 686 13.57 -26.07 14.80
N MET A 687 13.66 -26.16 16.14
CA MET A 687 14.89 -25.88 16.87
C MET A 687 15.92 -27.01 16.81
N GLU A 688 15.52 -28.28 16.76
CA GLU A 688 16.44 -29.42 16.63
C GLU A 688 17.00 -29.61 15.22
N LEU A 689 16.54 -28.83 14.22
CA LEU A 689 17.09 -28.88 12.87
C LEU A 689 18.60 -28.54 12.89
N PRO A 690 19.46 -29.29 12.18
CA PRO A 690 20.90 -29.03 12.11
C PRO A 690 21.19 -27.87 11.13
N VAL A 691 20.66 -26.69 11.44
CA VAL A 691 20.71 -25.48 10.61
C VAL A 691 21.19 -24.30 11.46
N ASP A 692 21.86 -23.33 10.82
CA ASP A 692 22.35 -22.12 11.47
C ASP A 692 21.24 -21.30 12.15
N VAL A 693 21.60 -20.61 13.24
CA VAL A 693 20.68 -19.84 14.08
C VAL A 693 20.02 -18.69 13.31
N SER A 694 20.78 -18.01 12.43
CA SER A 694 20.24 -16.91 11.64
C SER A 694 19.13 -17.37 10.68
N ARG A 695 19.30 -18.54 10.07
CA ARG A 695 18.32 -19.16 9.18
C ARG A 695 17.10 -19.67 9.95
N LYS A 696 17.29 -20.26 11.14
CA LYS A 696 16.18 -20.63 12.04
C LYS A 696 15.32 -19.43 12.41
N ALA A 697 15.92 -18.26 12.66
CA ALA A 697 15.18 -17.04 12.96
C ALA A 697 14.29 -16.57 11.78
N VAL A 698 14.78 -16.69 10.54
CA VAL A 698 13.99 -16.39 9.34
C VAL A 698 12.84 -17.39 9.17
N MET A 699 13.10 -18.69 9.33
CA MET A 699 12.06 -19.72 9.27
C MET A 699 10.99 -19.49 10.36
N ALA A 700 11.40 -19.13 11.58
CA ALA A 700 10.52 -18.80 12.68
C ALA A 700 9.65 -17.57 12.42
N GLU A 701 10.16 -16.59 11.67
CA GLU A 701 9.41 -15.38 11.31
C GLU A 701 8.25 -15.67 10.33
N ASN A 702 8.44 -16.67 9.45
CA ASN A 702 7.47 -17.08 8.40
C ASN A 702 6.69 -18.35 8.75
N THR A 703 6.87 -18.89 9.95
CA THR A 703 6.11 -20.05 10.45
C THR A 703 5.00 -19.59 11.38
N PHE A 704 3.78 -20.05 11.11
CA PHE A 704 2.60 -19.74 11.89
C PHE A 704 1.90 -21.01 12.40
N ILE A 705 1.35 -20.92 13.60
CA ILE A 705 0.51 -21.95 14.21
C ILE A 705 -0.94 -21.45 14.20
N LEU A 706 -1.82 -22.13 13.47
CA LEU A 706 -3.25 -21.87 13.47
C LEU A 706 -3.89 -22.74 14.55
N ALA A 707 -4.23 -22.14 15.69
CA ALA A 707 -4.93 -22.81 16.78
C ALA A 707 -6.44 -22.94 16.44
N LEU A 708 -6.97 -24.15 16.60
CA LEU A 708 -8.35 -24.52 16.27
C LEU A 708 -8.98 -25.34 17.42
N ASP A 709 -10.28 -25.17 17.59
CA ASP A 709 -11.12 -26.04 18.41
C ASP A 709 -11.84 -27.08 17.55
N GLY A 710 -12.36 -28.14 18.17
CA GLY A 710 -12.97 -29.28 17.50
C GLY A 710 -14.29 -28.98 16.78
N ASP A 711 -14.89 -27.81 17.02
CA ASP A 711 -16.20 -27.37 16.53
C ASP A 711 -16.11 -26.22 15.49
N ILE A 712 -14.91 -25.78 15.12
CA ILE A 712 -14.74 -24.62 14.24
C ILE A 712 -14.92 -24.98 12.77
N ASN A 713 -15.85 -24.27 12.11
CA ASN A 713 -16.00 -24.28 10.65
C ASN A 713 -15.41 -23.00 10.01
N PHE A 714 -14.47 -23.15 9.07
CA PHE A 714 -13.86 -22.03 8.35
C PHE A 714 -13.49 -22.35 6.90
N ARG A 715 -13.10 -21.31 6.16
CA ARG A 715 -12.68 -21.36 4.75
C ARG A 715 -11.26 -20.82 4.56
N PRO A 716 -10.56 -21.21 3.48
CA PRO A 716 -9.19 -20.74 3.21
C PRO A 716 -9.04 -19.21 3.18
N HIS A 717 -10.03 -18.50 2.63
CA HIS A 717 -10.02 -17.03 2.60
C HIS A 717 -9.94 -16.40 4.00
N ALA A 718 -10.53 -17.02 5.04
CA ALA A 718 -10.45 -16.50 6.41
C ALA A 718 -9.03 -16.60 6.96
N VAL A 719 -8.31 -17.70 6.68
CA VAL A 719 -6.90 -17.87 7.06
C VAL A 719 -6.02 -16.89 6.30
N GLN A 720 -6.28 -16.67 5.00
CA GLN A 720 -5.57 -15.70 4.19
C GLN A 720 -5.66 -14.27 4.78
N LEU A 721 -6.82 -13.86 5.28
CA LEU A 721 -6.97 -12.55 5.95
C LEU A 721 -6.11 -12.45 7.23
N LEU A 722 -5.98 -13.53 8.01
CA LEU A 722 -5.11 -13.55 9.18
C LEU A 722 -3.63 -13.46 8.77
N VAL A 723 -3.24 -14.19 7.73
CA VAL A 723 -1.88 -14.15 7.18
C VAL A 723 -1.55 -12.75 6.64
N ASP A 724 -2.48 -12.08 5.95
CA ASP A 724 -2.31 -10.71 5.46
C ASP A 724 -2.02 -9.73 6.62
N LEU A 725 -2.70 -9.88 7.76
CA LEU A 725 -2.44 -9.09 8.96
C LEU A 725 -1.05 -9.38 9.55
N MET A 726 -0.63 -10.65 9.57
CA MET A 726 0.70 -11.07 10.04
C MET A 726 1.83 -10.58 9.11
N LYS A 727 1.61 -10.57 7.78
CA LYS A 727 2.56 -10.01 6.80
C LYS A 727 2.76 -8.51 7.03
N LYS A 728 1.67 -7.77 7.30
CA LYS A 728 1.68 -6.31 7.48
C LYS A 728 2.54 -5.84 8.65
N ASN A 729 2.53 -6.56 9.77
CA ASN A 729 3.33 -6.20 10.95
C ASN A 729 4.17 -7.40 11.42
N ARG A 730 5.49 -7.33 11.17
CA ARG A 730 6.46 -8.35 11.59
C ARG A 730 6.58 -8.50 13.11
N GLY A 731 6.21 -7.48 13.88
CA GLY A 731 6.13 -7.53 15.35
C GLY A 731 4.80 -8.08 15.89
N LEU A 732 3.82 -8.40 15.03
CA LEU A 732 2.56 -9.00 15.48
C LEU A 732 2.78 -10.46 15.88
N GLY A 733 2.55 -10.77 17.15
CA GLY A 733 2.72 -12.11 17.72
C GLY A 733 1.54 -13.05 17.48
N ALA A 734 0.30 -12.52 17.47
CA ALA A 734 -0.90 -13.30 17.22
C ALA A 734 -1.99 -12.46 16.53
N ALA A 735 -2.78 -13.10 15.67
CA ALA A 735 -3.97 -12.53 15.02
C ALA A 735 -5.18 -13.45 15.26
N CYS A 736 -6.27 -12.93 15.79
CA CYS A 736 -7.47 -13.71 16.10
C CYS A 736 -8.61 -13.35 15.15
N GLY A 737 -9.28 -14.36 14.59
CA GLY A 737 -10.48 -14.15 13.78
C GLY A 737 -11.73 -13.97 14.63
N ARG A 738 -12.75 -13.34 14.05
CA ARG A 738 -14.08 -13.24 14.67
C ARG A 738 -14.85 -14.53 14.48
N ILE A 739 -15.31 -15.11 15.59
CA ILE A 739 -16.17 -16.28 15.62
C ILE A 739 -17.59 -15.82 15.92
N HIS A 740 -18.58 -16.51 15.36
CA HIS A 740 -19.98 -16.28 15.65
C HIS A 740 -20.74 -17.61 15.59
N PRO A 741 -21.76 -17.80 16.43
CA PRO A 741 -22.56 -19.01 16.39
C PRO A 741 -23.39 -19.08 15.10
N VAL A 742 -23.60 -20.31 14.64
CA VAL A 742 -24.37 -20.68 13.46
C VAL A 742 -25.82 -20.96 13.88
N GLY A 743 -26.80 -20.64 13.03
CA GLY A 743 -28.23 -20.86 13.32
C GLY A 743 -29.10 -19.60 13.40
N THR A 744 -30.38 -19.81 13.73
CA THR A 744 -31.45 -18.80 13.66
C THR A 744 -32.24 -18.67 14.97
N GLY A 745 -32.70 -17.45 15.27
CA GLY A 745 -33.59 -17.17 16.40
C GLY A 745 -33.04 -16.10 17.35
N PRO A 746 -33.88 -15.57 18.27
CA PRO A 746 -33.50 -14.47 19.16
C PRO A 746 -32.28 -14.78 20.05
N MET A 747 -32.16 -16.03 20.52
CA MET A 747 -31.02 -16.47 21.34
C MET A 747 -29.70 -16.42 20.55
N VAL A 748 -29.70 -16.92 19.30
CA VAL A 748 -28.51 -16.85 18.43
C VAL A 748 -28.15 -15.41 18.10
N TRP A 749 -29.14 -14.52 17.93
CA TRP A 749 -28.88 -13.09 17.71
C TRP A 749 -28.22 -12.43 18.92
N TYR A 750 -28.70 -12.74 20.13
CA TYR A 750 -28.08 -12.29 21.37
C TYR A 750 -26.64 -12.78 21.49
N GLN A 751 -26.39 -14.07 21.26
CA GLN A 751 -25.04 -14.63 21.26
C GLN A 751 -24.14 -14.01 20.18
N LYS A 752 -24.65 -13.77 18.97
CA LYS A 752 -23.89 -13.06 17.90
C LYS A 752 -23.48 -11.66 18.34
N PHE A 753 -24.32 -10.97 19.09
CA PHE A 753 -24.01 -9.65 19.66
C PHE A 753 -22.99 -9.73 20.80
N GLU A 754 -23.16 -10.66 21.74
CA GLU A 754 -22.22 -10.92 22.85
C GLU A 754 -20.81 -11.24 22.33
N TYR A 755 -20.70 -12.15 21.37
CA TYR A 755 -19.44 -12.51 20.71
C TYR A 755 -18.81 -11.32 19.97
N ALA A 756 -19.63 -10.44 19.38
CA ALA A 756 -19.13 -9.23 18.72
C ALA A 756 -18.53 -8.24 19.74
N ILE A 757 -19.21 -8.02 20.87
CA ILE A 757 -18.72 -7.19 21.97
C ILE A 757 -17.41 -7.76 22.53
N GLY A 758 -17.37 -9.06 22.84
CA GLY A 758 -16.15 -9.70 23.32
C GLY A 758 -14.99 -9.56 22.32
N HIS A 759 -15.28 -9.72 21.02
CA HIS A 759 -14.26 -9.58 19.99
C HIS A 759 -13.74 -8.14 19.80
N TRP A 760 -14.62 -7.13 19.82
CA TRP A 760 -14.23 -5.75 19.53
C TRP A 760 -13.79 -4.94 20.76
N LEU A 761 -14.40 -5.17 21.92
CA LEU A 761 -14.13 -4.40 23.13
C LEU A 761 -13.21 -5.17 24.09
N GLN A 762 -13.55 -6.42 24.42
CA GLN A 762 -12.79 -7.18 25.42
C GLN A 762 -11.39 -7.53 24.91
N LYS A 763 -11.25 -8.12 23.70
CA LYS A 763 -9.94 -8.44 23.13
C LYS A 763 -9.06 -7.21 22.88
N ALA A 764 -9.65 -6.08 22.52
CA ALA A 764 -8.92 -4.82 22.36
C ALA A 764 -8.39 -4.30 23.70
N THR A 765 -9.19 -4.43 24.76
CA THR A 765 -8.81 -4.07 26.12
C THR A 765 -7.72 -5.01 26.66
N GLU A 766 -7.88 -6.32 26.45
CA GLU A 766 -6.88 -7.35 26.80
C GLU A 766 -5.51 -7.11 26.14
N HIS A 767 -5.51 -6.69 24.87
CA HIS A 767 -4.29 -6.29 24.18
C HIS A 767 -3.62 -5.06 24.80
N MET A 768 -4.39 -4.08 25.31
CA MET A 768 -3.85 -2.91 26.00
C MET A 768 -3.34 -3.21 27.41
N ILE A 769 -3.95 -4.17 28.10
CA ILE A 769 -3.57 -4.57 29.47
C ILE A 769 -2.45 -5.64 29.46
N GLY A 770 -2.15 -6.24 28.30
CA GLY A 770 -1.08 -7.24 28.15
C GLY A 770 -1.46 -8.64 28.62
N CYS A 771 -2.75 -8.91 28.82
CA CYS A 771 -3.29 -10.21 29.23
C CYS A 771 -4.35 -10.63 28.22
N VAL A 772 -3.98 -11.43 27.21
CA VAL A 772 -4.95 -12.00 26.27
C VAL A 772 -5.45 -13.32 26.83
N LEU A 773 -6.69 -13.33 27.31
CA LEU A 773 -7.30 -14.47 28.01
C LEU A 773 -7.81 -15.51 27.00
N CYS A 774 -8.27 -15.07 25.82
CA CYS A 774 -9.04 -15.92 24.89
C CYS A 774 -8.41 -16.04 23.48
N SER A 775 -7.10 -15.91 23.34
CA SER A 775 -6.40 -16.22 22.07
C SER A 775 -6.02 -17.71 21.90
N PRO A 776 -5.68 -18.49 22.95
CA PRO A 776 -5.19 -19.87 22.74
C PRO A 776 -6.26 -20.92 22.39
N GLY A 777 -7.56 -20.62 22.42
CA GLY A 777 -8.65 -21.59 22.20
C GLY A 777 -9.70 -21.14 21.19
N CYS A 778 -9.30 -20.39 20.16
CA CYS A 778 -10.19 -19.85 19.12
C CYS A 778 -9.41 -19.81 17.81
N PHE A 779 -10.10 -19.75 16.65
CA PHE A 779 -9.54 -19.52 15.31
C PHE A 779 -8.53 -18.35 15.31
N SER A 780 -7.26 -18.67 15.57
CA SER A 780 -6.20 -17.71 15.90
C SER A 780 -4.88 -18.19 15.30
N LEU A 781 -4.13 -17.25 14.73
CA LEU A 781 -2.86 -17.49 14.09
C LEU A 781 -1.74 -16.89 14.94
N PHE A 782 -0.81 -17.73 15.40
CA PHE A 782 0.35 -17.34 16.22
C PHE A 782 1.64 -17.39 15.40
N ARG A 783 2.53 -16.41 15.59
CA ARG A 783 3.87 -16.40 14.98
C ARG A 783 4.83 -17.23 15.82
N ALA A 784 5.53 -18.17 15.19
CA ALA A 784 6.52 -19.01 15.87
C ALA A 784 7.61 -18.18 16.57
N LYS A 785 8.15 -17.15 15.91
CA LYS A 785 9.13 -16.22 16.49
C LYS A 785 8.65 -15.56 17.80
N ALA A 786 7.37 -15.21 17.90
CA ALA A 786 6.81 -14.58 19.10
C ALA A 786 6.57 -15.58 20.23
N LEU A 787 6.21 -16.83 19.89
CA LEU A 787 6.06 -17.90 20.88
C LEU A 787 7.40 -18.36 21.46
N MET A 788 8.47 -18.29 20.66
CA MET A 788 9.83 -18.63 21.07
C MET A 788 10.60 -17.47 21.73
N ASP A 789 9.93 -16.34 21.96
CA ASP A 789 10.52 -15.21 22.67
C ASP A 789 10.75 -15.53 24.15
N ASP A 790 11.59 -14.74 24.80
CA ASP A 790 12.06 -15.02 26.16
C ASP A 790 10.90 -15.14 27.15
N ASN A 791 10.92 -16.21 27.95
CA ASN A 791 9.92 -16.53 28.98
C ASN A 791 8.49 -16.80 28.50
N VAL A 792 8.17 -16.74 27.20
CA VAL A 792 6.81 -17.00 26.70
C VAL A 792 6.40 -18.45 26.93
N MET A 793 7.14 -19.41 26.37
CA MET A 793 6.87 -20.84 26.59
C MET A 793 6.91 -21.23 28.06
N ARG A 794 7.86 -20.64 28.83
CA ARG A 794 7.95 -20.85 30.27
C ARG A 794 6.64 -20.47 30.97
N ARG A 795 6.05 -19.32 30.63
CA ARG A 795 4.77 -18.87 31.18
C ARG A 795 3.61 -19.80 30.82
N TYR A 796 3.57 -20.31 29.58
CA TYR A 796 2.56 -21.30 29.18
C TYR A 796 2.64 -22.60 30.01
N THR A 797 3.85 -23.01 30.42
CA THR A 797 4.07 -24.22 31.23
C THR A 797 3.87 -24.05 32.74
N THR A 798 3.67 -22.84 33.24
CA THR A 798 3.50 -22.56 34.68
C THR A 798 2.29 -23.31 35.23
N ARG A 799 2.44 -24.03 36.33
CA ARG A 799 1.31 -24.72 36.97
C ARG A 799 0.36 -23.71 37.60
N SER A 800 -0.93 -23.99 37.51
CA SER A 800 -1.96 -23.14 38.12
C SER A 800 -2.00 -23.39 39.62
N ASP A 801 -1.20 -22.63 40.37
CA ASP A 801 -1.16 -22.75 41.83
C ASP A 801 -1.94 -21.62 42.54
N GLU A 802 -2.32 -20.56 41.82
CA GLU A 802 -3.05 -19.40 42.35
C GLU A 802 -4.43 -19.26 41.71
N ALA A 803 -5.39 -18.66 42.42
CA ALA A 803 -6.76 -18.45 41.91
C ALA A 803 -6.79 -17.71 40.57
N LEU A 804 -5.92 -16.71 40.40
CA LEU A 804 -5.79 -15.98 39.13
C LEU A 804 -5.31 -16.89 38.00
N HIS A 805 -4.41 -17.84 38.27
CA HIS A 805 -3.90 -18.77 37.27
C HIS A 805 -4.98 -19.72 36.76
N TYR A 806 -5.90 -20.17 37.62
CA TYR A 806 -7.03 -20.99 37.17
C TYR A 806 -7.95 -20.22 36.22
N VAL A 807 -8.20 -18.94 36.50
CA VAL A 807 -9.02 -18.07 35.62
C VAL A 807 -8.30 -17.69 34.33
N GLN A 808 -6.97 -17.56 34.35
CA GLN A 808 -6.20 -17.10 33.20
C GLN A 808 -5.70 -18.22 32.30
N TYR A 809 -5.42 -19.40 32.85
CA TYR A 809 -4.71 -20.45 32.13
C TYR A 809 -5.52 -21.73 31.92
N ASP A 810 -6.45 -22.07 32.82
CA ASP A 810 -7.17 -23.35 32.82
C ASP A 810 -8.69 -23.19 32.57
N GLN A 811 -9.09 -22.16 31.82
CA GLN A 811 -10.48 -21.99 31.35
C GLN A 811 -10.93 -23.12 30.44
#